data_AF-A0A6J7ZH58-F1
#
_entry.id   AF-A0A6J7ZH58-F1
#
_cell.length_a   1.000
_cell.length_b   1.000
_cell.length_c   1.000
_cell.angle_alpha   90.00
_cell.angle_beta   90.00
_cell.angle_gamma   90.00
#
_symmetry.space_group_name_H-M   'P 1'
#
loop_
_entity.id
_entity.type
_entity.pdbx_description
1 polymer ?
#
loop_
_entity_poly.entity_id
_entity_poly.type
_entity_poly.pdbx_seq_one_letter_code
_entity_poly.pdbx_strand_id
1 'polypeptide(L)'
;MAVRGLAAPPTPWSKNLAEPKIDPTAYVHSFSNIIGDVRIGAHVLVAPGTSIRADEGSPFAIGENSNIQDGVVIHGLEEGRVKGDDGKSYSVWVGKNCSLTHMALIHGPAYVGDNCFIGFRSTVFNSRVGNGCIVMMHVLIEDVEIPPGKYIPSGSIITNQQQADRLPNVTDADLSFANHVIGVNQSLKAGYQCSENSSCINPIRNEGTGVGNGSGRDRSYAYTGSSNLAPEIVQQIGDLLAKGYKIGTEHADTRRFRTGSWRSGAPINAKTTGEVVAALEAGLRDHGGEYVRLLGIDSKNKRRVLEEIIQRPDGSVAPKSSNGKVSASVATSAGSASVASSGIGGQIGDLLAKGYKIGTEYADVRRFRTGSWRGGPSISGSGVADILSKLDAIASEHQGEYVRLIGIDPKNKRRVLEEIIQRPDGRVATKAGTAKVSTSVTTASGSASIASSGLGGQIGDLLAKGYKIGTEYADVRRFRTGSWRVGPSISGSGVADILSKLDAIASEHQGEYVRLIGIDPKNKRRVLEEIIQRPDGKVAPTASASAPASTSRPSAATVSSGKLDNGVADHVRGLLAKGYKVGTEHADARRFRTGSWNSCAPIQSNNISEVMAALDGCLNEHRGEYVRLIGIDSKAKRRVLEEIIQRP
;
A
#
# COMPACT_ATOMS: atom_id res chain seq x y z
N MET A 1 -31.97 -5.46 -27.54
CA MET A 1 -30.63 -4.99 -27.94
C MET A 1 -30.39 -3.66 -27.23
N ALA A 2 -29.26 -3.49 -26.54
CA ALA A 2 -28.91 -2.19 -25.97
C ALA A 2 -28.48 -1.24 -27.09
N VAL A 3 -28.88 0.03 -27.02
CA VAL A 3 -28.68 1.00 -28.10
C VAL A 3 -27.20 1.38 -28.18
N ARG A 4 -26.54 1.02 -29.30
CA ARG A 4 -25.18 1.44 -29.60
C ARG A 4 -25.20 2.85 -30.18
N GLY A 5 -24.88 3.85 -29.35
CA GLY A 5 -24.74 5.24 -29.76
C GLY A 5 -26.07 5.95 -29.97
N LEU A 6 -26.39 6.92 -29.10
CA LEU A 6 -27.46 7.87 -29.37
C LEU A 6 -26.88 9.17 -29.93
N ALA A 7 -27.58 9.78 -30.89
CA ALA A 7 -27.34 11.16 -31.27
C ALA A 7 -27.48 12.09 -30.05
N ALA A 8 -26.71 13.18 -30.02
CA ALA A 8 -27.01 14.27 -29.10
C ALA A 8 -28.44 14.80 -29.35
N PRO A 9 -29.25 15.06 -28.31
CA PRO A 9 -30.58 15.63 -28.47
C PRO A 9 -30.49 17.06 -29.03
N PRO A 10 -31.54 17.55 -29.71
CA PRO A 10 -31.61 18.95 -30.12
C PRO A 10 -31.79 19.86 -28.89
N THR A 11 -30.91 20.84 -28.73
CA THR A 11 -30.90 21.82 -27.64
C THR A 11 -30.72 23.25 -28.19
N PRO A 12 -30.85 24.31 -27.37
CA PRO A 12 -30.50 25.67 -27.80
C PRO A 12 -29.04 25.81 -28.27
N TRP A 13 -28.11 25.09 -27.64
CA TRP A 13 -26.66 25.13 -27.91
C TRP A 13 -26.19 24.14 -28.99
N SER A 14 -26.94 23.07 -29.28
CA SER A 14 -26.58 22.12 -30.34
C SER A 14 -27.79 21.63 -31.14
N LYS A 15 -27.67 21.72 -32.47
CA LYS A 15 -28.67 21.22 -33.45
C LYS A 15 -28.09 20.21 -34.43
N ASN A 16 -26.85 19.77 -34.22
CA ASN A 16 -26.12 18.94 -35.19
C ASN A 16 -26.44 17.43 -35.10
N LEU A 17 -27.16 17.01 -34.06
CA LEU A 17 -27.55 15.61 -33.80
C LEU A 17 -26.36 14.63 -33.92
N ALA A 18 -25.17 15.04 -33.47
CA ALA A 18 -23.96 14.26 -33.68
C ALA A 18 -24.02 12.89 -32.96
N GLU A 19 -23.55 11.85 -33.66
CA GLU A 19 -23.46 10.48 -33.16
C GLU A 19 -22.01 10.06 -32.83
N PRO A 20 -21.81 9.07 -31.94
CA PRO A 20 -20.48 8.58 -31.59
C PRO A 20 -19.72 7.96 -32.76
N LYS A 21 -18.43 8.32 -32.89
CA LYS A 21 -17.50 7.77 -33.89
C LYS A 21 -16.58 6.78 -33.20
N ILE A 22 -16.85 5.49 -33.40
CA ILE A 22 -16.17 4.40 -32.70
C ILE A 22 -15.31 3.62 -33.71
N ASP A 23 -14.01 3.49 -33.42
CA ASP A 23 -13.10 2.70 -34.26
C ASP A 23 -13.51 1.21 -34.29
N PRO A 24 -13.49 0.53 -35.47
CA PRO A 24 -13.90 -0.87 -35.59
C PRO A 24 -13.11 -1.87 -34.72
N THR A 25 -11.92 -1.50 -34.26
CA THR A 25 -11.06 -2.36 -33.45
C THR A 25 -11.23 -2.16 -31.94
N ALA A 26 -12.03 -1.18 -31.52
CA ALA A 26 -12.46 -1.01 -30.14
C ALA A 26 -13.49 -2.08 -29.73
N TYR A 27 -13.73 -2.21 -28.42
CA TYR A 27 -14.83 -3.00 -27.88
C TYR A 27 -15.68 -2.14 -26.94
N VAL A 28 -16.98 -2.11 -27.18
CA VAL A 28 -17.96 -1.41 -26.33
C VAL A 28 -18.94 -2.43 -25.79
N HIS A 29 -18.89 -2.66 -24.48
CA HIS A 29 -19.76 -3.62 -23.82
C HIS A 29 -21.23 -3.20 -23.94
N SER A 30 -22.13 -4.17 -24.18
CA SER A 30 -23.56 -3.91 -24.45
C SER A 30 -24.27 -3.17 -23.32
N PHE A 31 -23.91 -3.43 -22.06
CA PHE A 31 -24.38 -2.67 -20.90
C PHE A 31 -23.55 -1.38 -20.70
N SER A 32 -23.50 -0.49 -21.68
CA SER A 32 -22.90 0.85 -21.57
C SER A 32 -23.70 1.84 -22.41
N ASN A 33 -23.54 3.15 -22.15
CA ASN A 33 -24.30 4.20 -22.80
C ASN A 33 -23.37 5.29 -23.34
N ILE A 34 -23.48 5.60 -24.63
CA ILE A 34 -22.63 6.58 -25.33
C ILE A 34 -23.52 7.51 -26.15
N ILE A 35 -23.39 8.83 -25.95
CA ILE A 35 -24.26 9.86 -26.57
C ILE A 35 -23.42 11.03 -27.08
N GLY A 36 -23.71 11.54 -28.29
CA GLY A 36 -23.15 12.79 -28.84
C GLY A 36 -21.85 12.64 -29.66
N ASP A 37 -21.16 13.75 -29.96
CA ASP A 37 -19.84 13.76 -30.66
C ASP A 37 -18.73 13.24 -29.73
N VAL A 38 -18.75 11.91 -29.55
CA VAL A 38 -17.77 11.13 -28.80
C VAL A 38 -16.91 10.36 -29.79
N ARG A 39 -15.59 10.57 -29.74
CA ARG A 39 -14.63 9.95 -30.65
C ARG A 39 -13.82 8.91 -29.90
N ILE A 40 -14.02 7.63 -30.20
CA ILE A 40 -13.36 6.49 -29.55
C ILE A 40 -12.33 5.91 -30.52
N GLY A 41 -11.06 6.02 -30.15
CA GLY A 41 -9.92 5.56 -30.95
C GLY A 41 -9.75 4.05 -31.01
N ALA A 42 -8.76 3.63 -31.79
CA ALA A 42 -8.43 2.22 -32.00
C ALA A 42 -8.13 1.48 -30.69
N HIS A 43 -8.54 0.22 -30.65
CA HIS A 43 -8.23 -0.69 -29.54
C HIS A 43 -8.71 -0.24 -28.15
N VAL A 44 -9.65 0.71 -28.07
CA VAL A 44 -10.25 1.12 -26.79
C VAL A 44 -11.16 0.01 -26.24
N LEU A 45 -11.19 -0.16 -24.91
CA LEU A 45 -12.15 -1.00 -24.20
C LEU A 45 -13.09 -0.12 -23.38
N VAL A 46 -14.41 -0.24 -23.60
CA VAL A 46 -15.47 0.38 -22.77
C VAL A 46 -16.25 -0.71 -22.05
N ALA A 47 -16.21 -0.67 -20.72
CA ALA A 47 -16.70 -1.71 -19.82
C ALA A 47 -18.17 -1.50 -19.37
N PRO A 48 -18.79 -2.48 -18.68
CA PRO A 48 -20.17 -2.39 -18.18
C PRO A 48 -20.45 -1.17 -17.28
N GLY A 49 -21.68 -0.66 -17.30
CA GLY A 49 -22.14 0.46 -16.48
C GLY A 49 -21.60 1.85 -16.89
N THR A 50 -20.69 1.92 -17.86
CA THR A 50 -20.08 3.19 -18.30
C THR A 50 -21.11 4.11 -18.96
N SER A 51 -21.03 5.42 -18.68
CA SER A 51 -21.84 6.46 -19.32
C SER A 51 -20.95 7.59 -19.87
N ILE A 52 -20.93 7.76 -21.19
CA ILE A 52 -20.16 8.79 -21.89
C ILE A 52 -21.15 9.68 -22.65
N ARG A 53 -21.37 10.92 -22.19
CA ARG A 53 -22.49 11.75 -22.65
C ARG A 53 -22.03 13.17 -23.02
N ALA A 54 -21.96 13.45 -24.31
CA ALA A 54 -21.52 14.71 -24.93
C ALA A 54 -22.70 15.46 -25.57
N ASP A 55 -23.74 15.71 -24.79
CA ASP A 55 -24.96 16.45 -25.17
C ASP A 55 -24.95 17.92 -24.71
N GLU A 56 -24.27 18.22 -23.61
CA GLU A 56 -23.97 19.56 -23.12
C GLU A 56 -22.58 20.00 -23.64
N GLY A 57 -21.52 19.76 -22.88
CA GLY A 57 -20.14 19.93 -23.33
C GLY A 57 -19.77 18.94 -24.44
N SER A 58 -19.25 19.45 -25.57
CA SER A 58 -18.83 18.64 -26.71
C SER A 58 -17.72 19.35 -27.53
N PRO A 59 -16.92 18.63 -28.34
CA PRO A 59 -16.84 17.16 -28.47
C PRO A 59 -15.98 16.50 -27.39
N PHE A 60 -16.04 15.16 -27.29
CA PHE A 60 -15.12 14.34 -26.48
C PHE A 60 -14.21 13.50 -27.37
N ALA A 61 -12.97 13.26 -26.94
CA ALA A 61 -12.03 12.34 -27.58
C ALA A 61 -11.40 11.38 -26.57
N ILE A 62 -11.27 10.11 -26.97
CA ILE A 62 -10.63 9.03 -26.22
C ILE A 62 -9.60 8.37 -27.12
N GLY A 63 -8.32 8.52 -26.78
CA GLY A 63 -7.18 8.04 -27.56
C GLY A 63 -7.04 6.52 -27.60
N GLU A 64 -6.19 6.05 -28.52
CA GLU A 64 -6.00 4.62 -28.79
C GLU A 64 -5.43 3.84 -27.59
N ASN A 65 -5.73 2.54 -27.56
CA ASN A 65 -5.38 1.57 -26.50
C ASN A 65 -5.90 1.89 -25.09
N SER A 66 -6.59 3.01 -24.89
CA SER A 66 -7.14 3.41 -23.59
C SER A 66 -8.27 2.49 -23.13
N ASN A 67 -8.49 2.39 -21.82
CA ASN A 67 -9.57 1.60 -21.23
C ASN A 67 -10.44 2.46 -20.30
N ILE A 68 -11.76 2.29 -20.45
CA ILE A 68 -12.83 2.97 -19.72
C ILE A 68 -13.56 1.90 -18.94
N GLN A 69 -13.24 1.78 -17.65
CA GLN A 69 -13.65 0.64 -16.82
C GLN A 69 -15.03 0.86 -16.16
N ASP A 70 -15.48 -0.15 -15.40
CA ASP A 70 -16.87 -0.28 -14.97
C ASP A 70 -17.42 0.95 -14.24
N GLY A 71 -18.57 1.43 -14.69
CA GLY A 71 -19.26 2.56 -14.07
C GLY A 71 -18.54 3.91 -14.19
N VAL A 72 -17.54 4.05 -15.06
CA VAL A 72 -16.93 5.37 -15.35
C VAL A 72 -17.96 6.31 -15.98
N VAL A 73 -17.91 7.58 -15.56
CA VAL A 73 -18.75 8.64 -16.11
C VAL A 73 -17.87 9.67 -16.80
N ILE A 74 -18.23 10.03 -18.04
CA ILE A 74 -17.60 11.12 -18.80
C ILE A 74 -18.70 12.08 -19.25
N HIS A 75 -18.59 13.33 -18.84
CA HIS A 75 -19.53 14.42 -19.13
C HIS A 75 -18.74 15.75 -19.26
N GLY A 76 -19.40 16.86 -19.54
CA GLY A 76 -18.73 18.17 -19.58
C GLY A 76 -19.70 19.33 -19.61
N LEU A 77 -19.26 20.47 -19.07
CA LEU A 77 -20.03 21.71 -19.07
C LEU A 77 -20.22 22.28 -20.48
N GLU A 78 -21.32 23.01 -20.69
CA GLU A 78 -21.65 23.70 -21.94
C GLU A 78 -20.51 24.61 -22.40
N GLU A 79 -19.95 25.38 -21.48
CA GLU A 79 -18.80 26.26 -21.67
C GLU A 79 -17.48 25.64 -21.17
N GLY A 80 -16.35 26.27 -21.54
CA GLY A 80 -15.01 25.79 -21.22
C GLY A 80 -14.54 24.67 -22.16
N ARG A 81 -13.33 24.80 -22.71
CA ARG A 81 -12.73 23.80 -23.61
C ARG A 81 -11.24 23.67 -23.36
N VAL A 82 -10.72 22.47 -23.52
CA VAL A 82 -9.28 22.19 -23.55
C VAL A 82 -8.81 22.04 -25.00
N LYS A 83 -7.53 22.31 -25.26
CA LYS A 83 -6.90 21.87 -26.52
C LYS A 83 -6.41 20.44 -26.40
N GLY A 84 -6.82 19.61 -27.37
CA GLY A 84 -6.25 18.29 -27.60
C GLY A 84 -4.91 18.37 -28.33
N ASP A 85 -4.19 17.24 -28.40
CA ASP A 85 -2.89 17.17 -29.07
C ASP A 85 -2.99 17.32 -30.60
N ASP A 86 -4.18 17.18 -31.18
CA ASP A 86 -4.48 17.51 -32.58
C ASP A 86 -4.71 19.02 -32.81
N GLY A 87 -4.53 19.85 -31.77
CA GLY A 87 -4.69 21.30 -31.78
C GLY A 87 -6.13 21.82 -31.71
N LYS A 88 -7.14 20.92 -31.74
CA LYS A 88 -8.57 21.29 -31.73
C LYS A 88 -9.13 21.41 -30.31
N SER A 89 -10.28 22.08 -30.20
CA SER A 89 -10.99 22.28 -28.93
C SER A 89 -11.90 21.10 -28.61
N TYR A 90 -11.83 20.61 -27.36
CA TYR A 90 -12.65 19.54 -26.80
C TYR A 90 -13.21 19.96 -25.44
N SER A 91 -14.36 19.41 -25.05
CA SER A 91 -14.83 19.51 -23.66
C SER A 91 -14.11 18.46 -22.80
N VAL A 92 -13.88 17.25 -23.32
CA VAL A 92 -13.02 16.23 -22.69
C VAL A 92 -12.02 15.68 -23.71
N TRP A 93 -10.73 15.72 -23.35
CA TRP A 93 -9.66 15.02 -24.06
C TRP A 93 -9.06 13.95 -23.14
N VAL A 94 -9.09 12.70 -23.57
CA VAL A 94 -8.35 11.59 -22.97
C VAL A 94 -7.36 11.08 -24.01
N GLY A 95 -6.07 11.11 -23.66
CA GLY A 95 -4.97 10.68 -24.51
C GLY A 95 -4.95 9.17 -24.76
N LYS A 96 -3.83 8.74 -25.36
CA LYS A 96 -3.51 7.36 -25.69
C LYS A 96 -3.05 6.59 -24.46
N ASN A 97 -3.22 5.27 -24.47
CA ASN A 97 -2.69 4.38 -23.45
C ASN A 97 -3.17 4.74 -22.02
N CYS A 98 -4.35 5.34 -21.86
CA CYS A 98 -4.88 5.77 -20.57
C CYS A 98 -5.74 4.69 -19.91
N SER A 99 -5.69 4.59 -18.58
CA SER A 99 -6.59 3.72 -17.81
C SER A 99 -7.51 4.57 -16.95
N LEU A 100 -8.76 4.76 -17.38
CA LEU A 100 -9.82 5.36 -16.57
C LEU A 100 -10.51 4.24 -15.81
N THR A 101 -10.14 4.07 -14.54
CA THR A 101 -10.48 2.86 -13.78
C THR A 101 -11.83 2.94 -13.06
N HIS A 102 -12.30 1.82 -12.51
CA HIS A 102 -13.68 1.64 -12.04
C HIS A 102 -14.24 2.86 -11.26
N MET A 103 -15.41 3.33 -11.68
CA MET A 103 -16.16 4.45 -11.11
C MET A 103 -15.42 5.81 -11.07
N ALA A 104 -14.39 6.02 -11.89
CA ALA A 104 -13.80 7.34 -12.07
C ALA A 104 -14.77 8.30 -12.79
N LEU A 105 -14.63 9.60 -12.50
CA LEU A 105 -15.40 10.69 -13.13
C LEU A 105 -14.46 11.65 -13.86
N ILE A 106 -14.64 11.80 -15.17
CA ILE A 106 -13.96 12.85 -15.94
C ILE A 106 -15.01 13.86 -16.39
N HIS A 107 -14.90 15.09 -15.92
CA HIS A 107 -15.88 16.15 -16.21
C HIS A 107 -15.23 17.34 -16.92
N GLY A 108 -15.68 17.63 -18.13
CA GLY A 108 -15.23 18.74 -18.94
C GLY A 108 -15.47 20.12 -18.29
N PRO A 109 -14.58 21.12 -18.51
CA PRO A 109 -13.39 21.05 -19.36
C PRO A 109 -12.25 20.25 -18.73
N ALA A 110 -11.82 19.16 -19.37
CA ALA A 110 -10.83 18.26 -18.80
C ALA A 110 -9.88 17.69 -19.86
N TYR A 111 -8.60 17.66 -19.52
CA TYR A 111 -7.57 17.04 -20.33
C TYR A 111 -6.84 15.98 -19.49
N VAL A 112 -6.73 14.75 -20.00
CA VAL A 112 -5.91 13.68 -19.44
C VAL A 112 -4.91 13.26 -20.51
N GLY A 113 -3.62 13.49 -20.26
CA GLY A 113 -2.55 13.23 -21.22
C GLY A 113 -2.22 11.74 -21.40
N ASP A 114 -1.38 11.44 -22.40
CA ASP A 114 -1.00 10.06 -22.75
C ASP A 114 -0.39 9.28 -21.56
N ASN A 115 -0.64 7.98 -21.52
CA ASN A 115 -0.11 7.02 -20.54
C ASN A 115 -0.51 7.31 -19.07
N CYS A 116 -1.63 8.00 -18.84
CA CYS A 116 -2.13 8.27 -17.50
C CYS A 116 -2.92 7.10 -16.90
N PHE A 117 -2.78 6.91 -15.59
CA PHE A 117 -3.64 6.03 -14.79
C PHE A 117 -4.52 6.90 -13.89
N ILE A 118 -5.85 6.79 -14.01
CA ILE A 118 -6.84 7.46 -13.15
C ILE A 118 -7.53 6.41 -12.29
N GLY A 119 -7.17 6.38 -11.01
CA GLY A 119 -7.55 5.36 -10.03
C GLY A 119 -9.02 5.32 -9.64
N PHE A 120 -9.39 4.26 -8.92
CA PHE A 120 -10.79 3.94 -8.62
C PHE A 120 -11.49 5.08 -7.87
N ARG A 121 -12.70 5.44 -8.32
CA ARG A 121 -13.50 6.55 -7.75
C ARG A 121 -12.75 7.90 -7.67
N SER A 122 -11.80 8.14 -8.57
CA SER A 122 -11.12 9.44 -8.65
C SER A 122 -11.81 10.35 -9.66
N THR A 123 -11.81 11.65 -9.37
CA THR A 123 -12.48 12.69 -10.15
C THR A 123 -11.46 13.66 -10.74
N VAL A 124 -11.61 13.98 -12.02
CA VAL A 124 -10.91 15.07 -12.70
C VAL A 124 -11.95 16.02 -13.27
N PHE A 125 -11.97 17.28 -12.80
CA PHE A 125 -12.91 18.31 -13.23
C PHE A 125 -12.18 19.66 -13.42
N ASN A 126 -12.53 20.42 -14.46
CA ASN A 126 -11.95 21.74 -14.76
C ASN A 126 -10.41 21.76 -14.69
N SER A 127 -9.76 20.71 -15.17
CA SER A 127 -8.35 20.41 -14.86
C SER A 127 -7.59 19.78 -16.03
N ARG A 128 -6.27 19.98 -16.04
CA ARG A 128 -5.33 19.35 -16.99
C ARG A 128 -4.41 18.40 -16.24
N VAL A 129 -4.42 17.12 -16.61
CA VAL A 129 -3.51 16.09 -16.09
C VAL A 129 -2.46 15.79 -17.16
N GLY A 130 -1.21 16.15 -16.90
CA GLY A 130 -0.10 15.95 -17.84
C GLY A 130 0.24 14.48 -18.09
N ASN A 131 0.93 14.20 -19.20
CA ASN A 131 1.25 12.84 -19.64
C ASN A 131 2.00 12.03 -18.57
N GLY A 132 1.73 10.72 -18.49
CA GLY A 132 2.38 9.78 -17.59
C GLY A 132 2.08 9.97 -16.10
N CYS A 133 1.00 10.68 -15.75
CA CYS A 133 0.58 10.82 -14.35
C CYS A 133 -0.09 9.54 -13.82
N ILE A 134 0.17 9.25 -12.54
CA ILE A 134 -0.41 8.13 -11.82
C ILE A 134 -1.26 8.68 -10.68
N VAL A 135 -2.55 8.83 -10.95
CA VAL A 135 -3.55 9.25 -9.97
C VAL A 135 -4.10 8.02 -9.28
N MET A 136 -3.89 7.89 -7.97
CA MET A 136 -4.34 6.73 -7.21
C MET A 136 -5.84 6.85 -6.84
N MET A 137 -6.31 6.03 -5.90
CA MET A 137 -7.74 5.84 -5.64
C MET A 137 -8.35 6.96 -4.79
N HIS A 138 -9.63 7.28 -5.03
CA HIS A 138 -10.41 8.26 -4.27
C HIS A 138 -9.77 9.66 -4.25
N VAL A 139 -9.19 10.09 -5.37
CA VAL A 139 -8.55 11.42 -5.51
C VAL A 139 -9.54 12.40 -6.14
N LEU A 140 -9.56 13.64 -5.67
CA LEU A 140 -10.19 14.77 -6.36
C LEU A 140 -9.11 15.68 -6.95
N ILE A 141 -9.21 15.97 -8.25
CA ILE A 141 -8.42 16.96 -8.98
C ILE A 141 -9.40 17.96 -9.60
N GLU A 142 -9.34 19.20 -9.14
CA GLU A 142 -10.29 20.27 -9.48
C GLU A 142 -9.54 21.61 -9.60
N ASP A 143 -9.88 22.42 -10.60
CA ASP A 143 -9.32 23.76 -10.85
C ASP A 143 -7.77 23.86 -10.93
N VAL A 144 -7.08 22.82 -11.44
CA VAL A 144 -5.60 22.76 -11.47
C VAL A 144 -5.01 22.16 -12.75
N GLU A 145 -3.76 22.52 -13.04
CA GLU A 145 -2.90 21.77 -13.97
C GLU A 145 -1.89 20.90 -13.19
N ILE A 146 -2.02 19.58 -13.30
CA ILE A 146 -1.04 18.62 -12.80
C ILE A 146 0.10 18.50 -13.84
N PRO A 147 1.36 18.81 -13.49
CA PRO A 147 2.50 18.63 -14.40
C PRO A 147 2.66 17.18 -14.88
N PRO A 148 3.31 16.92 -16.03
CA PRO A 148 3.59 15.56 -16.48
C PRO A 148 4.41 14.73 -15.49
N GLY A 149 4.20 13.40 -15.49
CA GLY A 149 4.96 12.45 -14.69
C GLY A 149 4.77 12.57 -13.18
N LYS A 150 3.61 13.04 -12.72
CA LYS A 150 3.29 13.21 -11.29
C LYS A 150 2.49 12.03 -10.72
N TYR A 151 2.80 11.67 -9.48
CA TYR A 151 2.09 10.66 -8.70
C TYR A 151 1.19 11.35 -7.66
N ILE A 152 -0.10 11.01 -7.63
CA ILE A 152 -1.07 11.58 -6.70
C ILE A 152 -1.52 10.48 -5.72
N PRO A 153 -1.17 10.55 -4.43
CA PRO A 153 -1.52 9.54 -3.43
C PRO A 153 -3.03 9.37 -3.24
N SER A 154 -3.48 8.18 -2.84
CA SER A 154 -4.90 7.89 -2.63
C SER A 154 -5.54 8.80 -1.58
N GLY A 155 -6.77 9.24 -1.80
CA GLY A 155 -7.49 10.14 -0.90
C GLY A 155 -7.07 11.62 -0.97
N SER A 156 -6.17 11.99 -1.89
CA SER A 156 -5.74 13.38 -2.04
C SER A 156 -6.85 14.26 -2.62
N ILE A 157 -6.91 15.51 -2.17
CA ILE A 157 -7.78 16.56 -2.73
C ILE A 157 -6.86 17.69 -3.19
N ILE A 158 -6.78 17.88 -4.51
CA ILE A 158 -5.93 18.86 -5.17
C ILE A 158 -6.85 19.91 -5.80
N THR A 159 -6.93 21.08 -5.18
CA THR A 159 -7.86 22.19 -5.51
C THR A 159 -7.16 23.55 -5.62
N ASN A 160 -5.82 23.57 -5.63
CA ASN A 160 -5.02 24.75 -5.94
C ASN A 160 -3.68 24.37 -6.54
N GLN A 161 -3.14 25.25 -7.39
CA GLN A 161 -1.94 24.98 -8.17
C GLN A 161 -0.71 24.68 -7.30
N GLN A 162 -0.60 25.30 -6.12
CA GLN A 162 0.52 25.07 -5.19
C GLN A 162 0.54 23.63 -4.62
N GLN A 163 -0.60 22.94 -4.56
CA GLN A 163 -0.64 21.50 -4.26
C GLN A 163 -0.13 20.68 -5.46
N ALA A 164 -0.61 21.00 -6.67
CA ALA A 164 -0.25 20.30 -7.91
C ALA A 164 1.26 20.38 -8.22
N ASP A 165 1.85 21.56 -8.10
CA ASP A 165 3.28 21.81 -8.35
C ASP A 165 4.20 21.00 -7.43
N ARG A 166 3.72 20.70 -6.21
CA ARG A 166 4.47 20.00 -5.15
C ARG A 166 4.30 18.49 -5.16
N LEU A 167 3.53 17.93 -6.10
CA LEU A 167 3.35 16.48 -6.21
C LEU A 167 4.68 15.76 -6.46
N PRO A 168 4.87 14.55 -5.88
CA PRO A 168 6.03 13.71 -6.18
C PRO A 168 5.98 13.24 -7.64
N ASN A 169 7.15 12.91 -8.20
CA ASN A 169 7.23 12.29 -9.51
C ASN A 169 6.91 10.78 -9.42
N VAL A 170 6.42 10.21 -10.51
CA VAL A 170 6.20 8.76 -10.66
C VAL A 170 7.51 7.98 -10.63
N THR A 171 7.44 6.71 -10.23
CA THR A 171 8.56 5.77 -10.27
C THR A 171 8.36 4.72 -11.37
N ASP A 172 9.43 4.01 -11.74
CA ASP A 172 9.39 2.91 -12.73
C ASP A 172 8.39 1.81 -12.33
N ALA A 173 8.19 1.59 -11.02
CA ALA A 173 7.20 0.63 -10.52
C ALA A 173 5.76 1.08 -10.80
N ASP A 174 5.48 2.37 -10.68
CA ASP A 174 4.15 2.95 -10.94
C ASP A 174 3.84 2.92 -12.45
N LEU A 175 4.85 3.24 -13.28
CA LEU A 175 4.76 3.14 -14.74
C LEU A 175 4.58 1.68 -15.20
N SER A 176 5.32 0.74 -14.62
CA SER A 176 5.18 -0.70 -14.90
C SER A 176 3.78 -1.21 -14.52
N PHE A 177 3.23 -0.73 -13.39
CA PHE A 177 1.86 -1.04 -12.98
C PHE A 177 0.82 -0.52 -13.99
N ALA A 178 0.88 0.76 -14.39
CA ALA A 178 -0.04 1.32 -15.38
C ALA A 178 0.04 0.59 -16.74
N ASN A 179 1.25 0.33 -17.22
CA ASN A 179 1.49 -0.42 -18.46
C ASN A 179 0.93 -1.85 -18.40
N HIS A 180 1.02 -2.51 -17.24
CA HIS A 180 0.41 -3.83 -17.06
C HIS A 180 -1.12 -3.79 -17.15
N VAL A 181 -1.78 -2.78 -16.54
CA VAL A 181 -3.25 -2.61 -16.62
C VAL A 181 -3.71 -2.44 -18.07
N ILE A 182 -2.97 -1.68 -18.88
CA ILE A 182 -3.27 -1.52 -20.32
C ILE A 182 -3.15 -2.87 -21.04
N GLY A 183 -2.07 -3.62 -20.85
CA GLY A 183 -1.87 -4.94 -21.46
C GLY A 183 -2.94 -5.96 -21.09
N VAL A 184 -3.42 -5.94 -19.83
CA VAL A 184 -4.56 -6.76 -19.40
C VAL A 184 -5.84 -6.36 -20.12
N ASN A 185 -6.15 -5.06 -20.20
CA ASN A 185 -7.36 -4.58 -20.87
C ASN A 185 -7.34 -4.83 -22.39
N GLN A 186 -6.17 -4.76 -23.05
CA GLN A 186 -6.02 -5.20 -24.44
C GLN A 186 -6.30 -6.69 -24.62
N SER A 187 -5.87 -7.52 -23.67
CA SER A 187 -6.14 -8.96 -23.69
C SER A 187 -7.63 -9.26 -23.46
N LEU A 188 -8.28 -8.55 -22.53
CA LEU A 188 -9.72 -8.64 -22.29
C LEU A 188 -10.53 -8.23 -23.54
N LYS A 189 -10.19 -7.09 -24.16
CA LYS A 189 -10.80 -6.62 -25.41
C LYS A 189 -10.74 -7.67 -26.51
N ALA A 190 -9.57 -8.29 -26.71
CA ALA A 190 -9.39 -9.37 -27.68
C ALA A 190 -10.24 -10.61 -27.34
N GLY A 191 -10.35 -10.97 -26.05
CA GLY A 191 -11.23 -12.04 -25.58
C GLY A 191 -12.71 -11.76 -25.84
N TYR A 192 -13.19 -10.55 -25.56
CA TYR A 192 -14.57 -10.14 -25.88
C TYR A 192 -14.84 -10.16 -27.39
N GLN A 193 -13.94 -9.61 -28.21
CA GLN A 193 -14.05 -9.65 -29.67
C GLN A 193 -14.02 -11.08 -30.22
N CYS A 194 -13.21 -11.97 -29.63
CA CYS A 194 -13.23 -13.40 -29.94
C CYS A 194 -14.59 -14.02 -29.61
N SER A 195 -15.19 -13.69 -28.46
CA SER A 195 -16.46 -14.25 -28.01
C SER A 195 -17.66 -13.91 -28.91
N GLU A 196 -17.59 -12.79 -29.63
CA GLU A 196 -18.57 -12.36 -30.64
C GLU A 196 -18.25 -12.90 -32.06
N ASN A 197 -17.10 -13.55 -32.25
CA ASN A 197 -16.64 -14.09 -33.53
C ASN A 197 -16.68 -15.63 -33.53
N SER A 198 -17.67 -16.22 -34.21
CA SER A 198 -17.86 -17.68 -34.31
C SER A 198 -16.59 -18.46 -34.71
N SER A 199 -15.79 -17.93 -35.64
CA SER A 199 -14.54 -18.58 -36.08
C SER A 199 -13.45 -18.61 -35.00
N CYS A 200 -13.50 -17.68 -34.04
CA CYS A 200 -12.59 -17.62 -32.90
C CYS A 200 -13.12 -18.42 -31.70
N ILE A 201 -14.39 -18.26 -31.34
CA ILE A 201 -14.96 -18.85 -30.12
C ILE A 201 -15.36 -20.33 -30.25
N ASN A 202 -15.71 -20.80 -31.45
CA ASN A 202 -16.20 -22.18 -31.62
C ASN A 202 -15.14 -23.25 -31.30
N PRO A 203 -13.87 -23.16 -31.76
CA PRO A 203 -12.83 -24.09 -31.34
C PRO A 203 -12.68 -24.15 -29.81
N ILE A 204 -12.60 -22.98 -29.16
CA ILE A 204 -12.42 -22.84 -27.71
C ILE A 204 -13.61 -23.42 -26.93
N ARG A 205 -14.85 -23.26 -27.42
CA ARG A 205 -16.04 -23.85 -26.80
C ARG A 205 -16.06 -25.36 -26.93
N ASN A 206 -15.68 -25.89 -28.09
CA ASN A 206 -15.74 -27.33 -28.37
C ASN A 206 -14.71 -28.12 -27.54
N GLU A 207 -13.57 -27.51 -27.18
CA GLU A 207 -12.62 -28.06 -26.20
C GLU A 207 -13.19 -28.16 -24.78
N GLY A 208 -14.15 -27.30 -24.41
CA GLY A 208 -14.79 -27.29 -23.09
C GLY A 208 -15.99 -28.25 -22.95
N THR A 209 -16.60 -28.70 -24.04
CA THR A 209 -17.79 -29.56 -24.01
C THR A 209 -17.44 -31.05 -24.06
N GLY A 210 -16.79 -31.54 -23.01
CA GLY A 210 -16.55 -32.96 -22.75
C GLY A 210 -17.82 -33.74 -22.36
N VAL A 211 -18.88 -33.68 -23.15
CA VAL A 211 -20.04 -34.58 -23.01
C VAL A 211 -19.89 -35.71 -24.02
N GLY A 212 -19.53 -36.89 -23.54
CA GLY A 212 -19.39 -38.06 -24.39
C GLY A 212 -20.75 -38.54 -24.92
N ASN A 213 -20.89 -38.60 -26.24
CA ASN A 213 -21.66 -39.66 -26.87
C ASN A 213 -21.04 -40.03 -28.22
N GLY A 214 -21.06 -41.32 -28.55
CA GLY A 214 -20.06 -41.93 -29.43
C GLY A 214 -20.34 -41.90 -30.94
N SER A 215 -19.42 -42.55 -31.67
CA SER A 215 -19.47 -42.89 -33.10
C SER A 215 -19.33 -41.75 -34.13
N GLY A 216 -18.09 -41.38 -34.40
CA GLY A 216 -17.66 -40.69 -35.63
C GLY A 216 -16.14 -40.83 -35.77
N ARG A 217 -15.68 -41.57 -36.79
CA ARG A 217 -14.27 -42.01 -36.90
C ARG A 217 -13.32 -40.90 -37.36
N ASP A 218 -12.12 -40.93 -36.79
CA ASP A 218 -10.83 -40.43 -37.31
C ASP A 218 -10.69 -38.92 -37.63
N ARG A 219 -9.59 -38.24 -37.28
CA ARG A 219 -8.23 -38.73 -36.96
C ARG A 219 -7.67 -38.05 -35.73
N SER A 220 -7.13 -38.84 -34.80
CA SER A 220 -6.18 -38.37 -33.81
C SER A 220 -4.78 -38.22 -34.42
N TYR A 221 -4.04 -37.19 -34.02
CA TYR A 221 -2.59 -37.28 -33.93
C TYR A 221 -2.24 -37.62 -32.48
N ALA A 222 -2.46 -38.89 -32.11
CA ALA A 222 -2.05 -39.40 -30.81
C ALA A 222 -0.53 -39.53 -30.79
N TYR A 223 0.15 -38.74 -29.95
CA TYR A 223 1.55 -38.96 -29.62
C TYR A 223 1.64 -40.11 -28.61
N THR A 224 1.82 -41.33 -29.11
CA THR A 224 2.10 -42.51 -28.28
C THR A 224 3.58 -42.56 -27.92
N GLY A 225 4.01 -41.68 -27.03
CA GLY A 225 5.34 -41.68 -26.42
C GLY A 225 5.22 -41.59 -24.90
N SER A 226 5.99 -42.39 -24.17
CA SER A 226 6.03 -42.36 -22.70
C SER A 226 6.84 -41.14 -22.22
N SER A 227 6.26 -39.94 -22.34
CA SER A 227 6.89 -38.70 -21.87
C SER A 227 6.80 -38.53 -20.35
N ASN A 228 7.89 -38.09 -19.73
CA ASN A 228 7.95 -37.70 -18.32
C ASN A 228 7.47 -36.25 -18.11
N LEU A 229 7.28 -35.48 -19.18
CA LEU A 229 6.66 -34.16 -19.13
C LEU A 229 5.15 -34.24 -18.86
N ALA A 230 4.65 -33.30 -18.06
CA ALA A 230 3.22 -33.17 -17.77
C ALA A 230 2.41 -32.94 -19.08
N PRO A 231 1.23 -33.57 -19.26
CA PRO A 231 0.45 -33.47 -20.50
C PRO A 231 0.12 -32.03 -20.92
N GLU A 232 -0.07 -31.14 -19.96
CA GLU A 232 -0.35 -29.72 -20.18
C GLU A 232 0.83 -29.00 -20.84
N ILE A 233 2.07 -29.36 -20.49
CA ILE A 233 3.29 -28.82 -21.12
C ILE A 233 3.43 -29.34 -22.55
N VAL A 234 3.10 -30.61 -22.79
CA VAL A 234 3.09 -31.21 -24.14
C VAL A 234 2.05 -30.52 -25.04
N GLN A 235 0.85 -30.28 -24.53
CA GLN A 235 -0.19 -29.51 -25.24
C GLN A 235 0.27 -28.08 -25.55
N GLN A 236 0.86 -27.40 -24.56
CA GLN A 236 1.32 -26.02 -24.67
C GLN A 236 2.50 -25.85 -25.65
N ILE A 237 3.36 -26.86 -25.80
CA ILE A 237 4.36 -26.94 -26.88
C ILE A 237 3.67 -27.03 -28.23
N GLY A 238 2.64 -27.89 -28.36
CA GLY A 238 1.82 -28.01 -29.57
C GLY A 238 1.20 -26.68 -29.99
N ASP A 239 0.59 -25.95 -29.07
CA ASP A 239 -0.03 -24.64 -29.30
C ASP A 239 0.96 -23.59 -29.80
N LEU A 240 2.17 -23.55 -29.23
CA LEU A 240 3.21 -22.62 -29.63
C LEU A 240 3.74 -22.94 -31.04
N LEU A 241 3.96 -24.23 -31.35
CA LEU A 241 4.36 -24.68 -32.68
C LEU A 241 3.28 -24.41 -33.74
N ALA A 242 2.00 -24.65 -33.40
CA ALA A 242 0.87 -24.36 -34.28
C ALA A 242 0.74 -22.86 -34.61
N LYS A 243 1.09 -21.98 -33.67
CA LYS A 243 1.18 -20.52 -33.87
C LYS A 243 2.46 -20.08 -34.62
N GLY A 244 3.32 -21.03 -35.02
CA GLY A 244 4.55 -20.78 -35.77
C GLY A 244 5.70 -20.23 -34.94
N TYR A 245 5.65 -20.37 -33.62
CA TYR A 245 6.71 -19.94 -32.71
C TYR A 245 7.77 -21.01 -32.53
N LYS A 246 9.01 -20.58 -32.29
CA LYS A 246 10.10 -21.50 -31.90
C LYS A 246 10.05 -21.79 -30.41
N ILE A 247 10.54 -22.96 -30.03
CA ILE A 247 10.69 -23.36 -28.64
C ILE A 247 12.16 -23.22 -28.25
N GLY A 248 12.41 -22.74 -27.03
CA GLY A 248 13.73 -22.72 -26.41
C GLY A 248 13.63 -23.05 -24.92
N THR A 249 14.79 -23.20 -24.29
CA THR A 249 14.89 -23.41 -22.85
C THR A 249 15.91 -22.46 -22.24
N GLU A 250 15.74 -22.20 -20.95
CA GLU A 250 16.74 -21.53 -20.12
C GLU A 250 16.87 -22.27 -18.79
N HIS A 251 18.10 -22.41 -18.29
CA HIS A 251 18.41 -23.02 -16.99
C HIS A 251 19.09 -22.01 -16.05
N ALA A 252 18.95 -22.24 -14.75
CA ALA A 252 19.61 -21.45 -13.71
C ALA A 252 19.84 -22.27 -12.43
N ASP A 253 21.09 -22.26 -11.96
CA ASP A 253 21.44 -22.63 -10.59
C ASP A 253 20.68 -21.75 -9.56
N THR A 254 20.54 -22.23 -8.32
CA THR A 254 19.79 -21.57 -7.24
C THR A 254 20.25 -20.13 -6.94
N ARG A 255 21.53 -19.80 -7.20
CA ARG A 255 22.06 -18.44 -7.00
C ARG A 255 21.67 -17.54 -8.17
N ARG A 256 21.81 -18.02 -9.41
CA ARG A 256 21.41 -17.32 -10.64
C ARG A 256 19.92 -17.02 -10.69
N PHE A 257 19.09 -17.99 -10.30
CA PHE A 257 17.64 -17.82 -10.19
C PHE A 257 17.26 -16.67 -9.25
N ARG A 258 17.89 -16.59 -8.05
CA ARG A 258 17.67 -15.50 -7.08
C ARG A 258 18.04 -14.11 -7.61
N THR A 259 18.96 -14.02 -8.57
CA THR A 259 19.36 -12.76 -9.21
C THR A 259 18.69 -12.52 -10.57
N GLY A 260 17.73 -13.36 -10.99
CA GLY A 260 17.10 -13.27 -12.31
C GLY A 260 18.04 -13.52 -13.49
N SER A 261 19.21 -14.11 -13.26
CA SER A 261 20.17 -14.48 -14.31
C SER A 261 19.82 -15.87 -14.83
N TRP A 262 19.73 -16.02 -16.15
CA TRP A 262 19.44 -17.29 -16.80
C TRP A 262 20.50 -17.60 -17.86
N ARG A 263 20.71 -18.89 -18.13
CA ARG A 263 21.55 -19.37 -19.22
C ARG A 263 20.68 -20.04 -20.27
N SER A 264 20.86 -19.69 -21.54
CA SER A 264 20.20 -20.37 -22.65
C SER A 264 20.58 -21.85 -22.67
N GLY A 265 19.58 -22.73 -22.79
CA GLY A 265 19.79 -24.15 -23.05
C GLY A 265 20.13 -24.43 -24.52
N ALA A 266 20.25 -25.72 -24.86
CA ALA A 266 20.56 -26.16 -26.22
C ALA A 266 19.50 -25.68 -27.24
N PRO A 267 19.88 -25.23 -28.46
CA PRO A 267 18.92 -24.79 -29.47
C PRO A 267 18.02 -25.93 -29.96
N ILE A 268 16.71 -25.82 -29.73
CA ILE A 268 15.73 -26.79 -30.22
C ILE A 268 15.28 -26.38 -31.64
N ASN A 269 15.83 -27.05 -32.66
CA ASN A 269 15.52 -26.80 -34.07
C ASN A 269 14.42 -27.71 -34.64
N ALA A 270 13.72 -28.44 -33.78
CA ALA A 270 12.61 -29.32 -34.13
C ALA A 270 11.35 -28.55 -34.57
N LYS A 271 10.50 -29.19 -35.39
CA LYS A 271 9.25 -28.60 -35.91
C LYS A 271 7.99 -29.34 -35.47
N THR A 272 8.12 -30.58 -34.98
CA THR A 272 7.00 -31.37 -34.48
C THR A 272 7.00 -31.42 -32.96
N THR A 273 5.81 -31.56 -32.35
CA THR A 273 5.66 -31.61 -30.89
C THR A 273 6.49 -32.73 -30.26
N GLY A 274 6.50 -33.92 -30.87
CA GLY A 274 7.23 -35.08 -30.35
C GLY A 274 8.76 -34.91 -30.32
N GLU A 275 9.33 -34.32 -31.38
CA GLU A 275 10.76 -34.01 -31.43
C GLU A 275 11.15 -32.92 -30.40
N VAL A 276 10.29 -31.90 -30.23
CA VAL A 276 10.52 -30.86 -29.20
C VAL A 276 10.42 -31.44 -27.80
N VAL A 277 9.44 -32.32 -27.54
CA VAL A 277 9.29 -33.05 -26.27
C VAL A 277 10.54 -33.88 -25.97
N ALA A 278 11.04 -34.65 -26.92
CA ALA A 278 12.26 -35.44 -26.75
C ALA A 278 13.50 -34.58 -26.48
N ALA A 279 13.64 -33.44 -27.18
CA ALA A 279 14.73 -32.49 -26.96
C ALA A 279 14.62 -31.78 -25.59
N LEU A 280 13.39 -31.50 -25.15
CA LEU A 280 13.12 -30.90 -23.85
C LEU A 280 13.45 -31.87 -22.71
N GLU A 281 13.06 -33.15 -22.84
CA GLU A 281 13.39 -34.21 -21.88
C GLU A 281 14.89 -34.55 -21.84
N ALA A 282 15.63 -34.36 -22.94
CA ALA A 282 17.10 -34.37 -22.90
C ALA A 282 17.62 -33.20 -22.06
N GLY A 283 17.22 -31.97 -22.37
CA GLY A 283 17.65 -30.78 -21.63
C GLY A 283 17.28 -30.77 -20.14
N LEU A 284 16.14 -31.37 -19.76
CA LEU A 284 15.77 -31.53 -18.35
C LEU A 284 16.70 -32.52 -17.61
N ARG A 285 17.12 -33.60 -18.27
CA ARG A 285 18.09 -34.56 -17.72
C ARG A 285 19.49 -33.94 -17.60
N ASP A 286 19.93 -33.21 -18.62
CA ASP A 286 21.23 -32.53 -18.65
C ASP A 286 21.35 -31.42 -17.58
N HIS A 287 20.22 -30.86 -17.15
CA HIS A 287 20.12 -29.82 -16.12
C HIS A 287 19.37 -30.27 -14.86
N GLY A 288 19.45 -31.57 -14.53
CA GLY A 288 18.86 -32.12 -13.31
C GLY A 288 19.40 -31.42 -12.04
N GLY A 289 18.50 -30.94 -11.18
CA GLY A 289 18.86 -30.17 -9.98
C GLY A 289 18.98 -28.65 -10.19
N GLU A 290 18.75 -28.13 -11.40
CA GLU A 290 18.61 -26.70 -11.66
C GLU A 290 17.15 -26.29 -11.94
N TYR A 291 16.86 -24.99 -11.86
CA TYR A 291 15.61 -24.44 -12.40
C TYR A 291 15.69 -24.47 -13.92
N VAL A 292 14.72 -25.08 -14.60
CA VAL A 292 14.61 -25.01 -16.07
C VAL A 292 13.27 -24.40 -16.45
N ARG A 293 13.29 -23.48 -17.41
CA ARG A 293 12.11 -22.83 -17.96
C ARG A 293 11.98 -23.02 -19.47
N LEU A 294 10.74 -23.26 -19.90
CA LEU A 294 10.30 -23.29 -21.29
C LEU A 294 10.14 -21.85 -21.80
N LEU A 295 10.60 -21.60 -23.02
CA LEU A 295 10.45 -20.34 -23.73
C LEU A 295 9.69 -20.55 -25.04
N GLY A 296 8.65 -19.75 -25.25
CA GLY A 296 8.05 -19.55 -26.58
C GLY A 296 8.67 -18.32 -27.22
N ILE A 297 9.18 -18.45 -28.46
CA ILE A 297 9.95 -17.40 -29.15
C ILE A 297 9.28 -17.07 -30.50
N ASP A 298 8.69 -15.88 -30.56
CA ASP A 298 8.21 -15.29 -31.81
C ASP A 298 9.41 -14.78 -32.61
N SER A 299 9.86 -15.60 -33.55
CA SER A 299 11.02 -15.32 -34.40
C SER A 299 10.76 -14.22 -35.43
N LYS A 300 9.49 -13.90 -35.74
CA LYS A 300 9.14 -12.82 -36.67
C LYS A 300 9.25 -11.47 -35.98
N ASN A 301 8.71 -11.36 -34.77
CA ASN A 301 8.72 -10.14 -33.96
C ASN A 301 9.88 -10.06 -32.94
N LYS A 302 10.84 -10.99 -33.02
CA LYS A 302 12.05 -11.08 -32.17
C LYS A 302 11.78 -10.96 -30.66
N ARG A 303 10.69 -11.56 -30.18
CA ARG A 303 10.25 -11.46 -28.78
C ARG A 303 9.89 -12.81 -28.17
N ARG A 304 9.91 -12.87 -26.84
CA ARG A 304 9.40 -14.02 -26.08
C ARG A 304 7.89 -13.87 -25.90
N VAL A 305 7.17 -14.97 -26.05
CA VAL A 305 5.69 -15.06 -25.93
C VAL A 305 5.24 -16.00 -24.80
N LEU A 306 6.17 -16.79 -24.24
CA LEU A 306 5.98 -17.59 -23.04
C LEU A 306 7.32 -17.65 -22.28
N GLU A 307 7.26 -17.56 -20.95
CA GLU A 307 8.32 -18.01 -20.04
C GLU A 307 7.67 -18.80 -18.88
N GLU A 308 7.94 -20.10 -18.76
CA GLU A 308 7.32 -20.94 -17.72
C GLU A 308 8.33 -21.91 -17.09
N ILE A 309 8.40 -21.97 -15.76
CA ILE A 309 9.31 -22.87 -15.04
C ILE A 309 8.72 -24.27 -15.05
N ILE A 310 9.35 -25.16 -15.82
CA ILE A 310 8.94 -26.56 -16.02
C ILE A 310 9.71 -27.54 -15.12
N GLN A 311 10.82 -27.10 -14.50
CA GLN A 311 11.57 -27.89 -13.52
C GLN A 311 12.11 -26.97 -12.41
N ARG A 312 12.14 -27.51 -11.19
CA ARG A 312 12.81 -26.94 -10.02
C ARG A 312 13.92 -27.88 -9.52
N PRO A 313 14.89 -27.39 -8.73
CA PRO A 313 15.97 -28.22 -8.16
C PRO A 313 15.53 -29.45 -7.36
N ASP A 314 14.31 -29.45 -6.84
CA ASP A 314 13.70 -30.56 -6.08
C ASP A 314 12.95 -31.57 -6.97
N GLY A 315 12.96 -31.39 -8.29
CA GLY A 315 12.25 -32.22 -9.26
C GLY A 315 10.75 -31.92 -9.38
N SER A 316 10.20 -30.93 -8.64
CA SER A 316 8.78 -30.61 -8.68
C SER A 316 8.40 -29.69 -9.84
N VAL A 317 7.34 -30.08 -10.57
CA VAL A 317 6.65 -29.24 -11.57
C VAL A 317 5.55 -28.44 -10.86
N ALA A 318 5.35 -27.17 -11.23
CA ALA A 318 4.40 -26.30 -10.54
C ALA A 318 2.92 -26.64 -10.89
N PRO A 319 2.04 -26.94 -9.91
CA PRO A 319 0.63 -27.22 -10.19
C PRO A 319 -0.20 -25.93 -10.37
N LYS A 320 -1.15 -25.96 -11.32
CA LYS A 320 -2.18 -24.92 -11.50
C LYS A 320 -3.26 -25.08 -10.42
N SER A 321 -3.61 -23.99 -9.74
CA SER A 321 -4.63 -23.96 -8.68
C SER A 321 -6.06 -23.91 -9.26
N SER A 322 -6.89 -24.91 -8.91
CA SER A 322 -8.34 -24.91 -9.12
C SER A 322 -9.07 -25.42 -7.87
N ASN A 323 -10.22 -24.84 -7.55
CA ASN A 323 -10.98 -25.12 -6.32
C ASN A 323 -11.65 -26.51 -6.34
N GLY A 324 -11.52 -27.31 -5.28
CA GLY A 324 -12.32 -28.53 -5.09
C GLY A 324 -12.01 -29.36 -3.83
N LYS A 325 -13.02 -29.59 -2.99
CA LYS A 325 -12.99 -30.24 -1.66
C LYS A 325 -12.29 -31.63 -1.54
N VAL A 326 -11.41 -31.72 -0.53
CA VAL A 326 -11.25 -32.76 0.53
C VAL A 326 -11.25 -34.26 0.16
N SER A 327 -10.15 -34.94 0.46
CA SER A 327 -10.11 -36.22 1.23
C SER A 327 -8.69 -36.47 1.76
N ALA A 328 -8.56 -37.03 2.97
CA ALA A 328 -7.29 -37.19 3.67
C ALA A 328 -6.84 -38.65 3.75
N SER A 329 -5.55 -38.90 3.52
CA SER A 329 -4.66 -39.76 4.33
C SER A 329 -3.40 -40.17 3.57
N VAL A 330 -2.22 -39.84 4.11
CA VAL A 330 -1.06 -40.74 4.28
C VAL A 330 -0.26 -40.16 5.45
N ALA A 331 0.13 -41.00 6.40
CA ALA A 331 1.06 -40.63 7.46
C ALA A 331 2.48 -41.04 7.09
N THR A 332 3.45 -40.16 7.30
CA THR A 332 4.88 -40.52 7.40
C THR A 332 5.56 -39.62 8.42
N SER A 333 6.48 -40.22 9.17
CA SER A 333 6.99 -39.70 10.44
C SER A 333 8.22 -38.79 10.28
N ALA A 334 8.06 -37.51 10.65
CA ALA A 334 9.15 -36.66 11.11
C ALA A 334 8.62 -35.82 12.28
N GLY A 335 9.35 -35.77 13.40
CA GLY A 335 8.85 -35.15 14.64
C GLY A 335 8.65 -33.64 14.50
N SER A 336 7.39 -33.19 14.55
CA SER A 336 7.00 -31.78 14.55
C SER A 336 6.03 -31.50 15.69
N ALA A 337 6.31 -30.48 16.50
CA ALA A 337 5.52 -30.16 17.69
C ALA A 337 4.10 -29.70 17.31
N SER A 338 3.06 -30.20 17.97
CA SER A 338 1.67 -29.81 17.70
C SER A 338 1.37 -28.38 18.18
N VAL A 339 0.42 -27.68 17.55
CA VAL A 339 -0.14 -26.43 18.11
C VAL A 339 -0.85 -26.71 19.43
N ALA A 340 -1.39 -27.92 19.63
CA ALA A 340 -1.84 -28.38 20.95
C ALA A 340 -0.74 -28.32 22.04
N SER A 341 0.55 -28.36 21.70
CA SER A 341 1.66 -28.25 22.66
C SER A 341 2.08 -26.81 23.01
N SER A 342 1.56 -25.78 22.32
CA SER A 342 2.00 -24.38 22.53
C SER A 342 1.36 -23.66 23.71
N GLY A 343 0.45 -24.30 24.45
CA GLY A 343 -0.20 -23.76 25.66
C GLY A 343 -1.36 -22.78 25.42
N ILE A 344 -1.65 -22.42 24.17
CA ILE A 344 -2.69 -21.43 23.79
C ILE A 344 -4.14 -21.88 24.09
N GLY A 345 -4.36 -23.11 24.52
CA GLY A 345 -5.69 -23.64 24.84
C GLY A 345 -6.45 -22.81 25.88
N GLY A 346 -5.74 -22.22 26.86
CA GLY A 346 -6.33 -21.29 27.83
C GLY A 346 -6.86 -20.00 27.18
N GLN A 347 -6.06 -19.38 26.29
CA GLN A 347 -6.47 -18.19 25.54
C GLN A 347 -7.68 -18.48 24.65
N ILE A 348 -7.72 -19.64 24.00
CA ILE A 348 -8.86 -20.09 23.17
C ILE A 348 -10.12 -20.26 24.03
N GLY A 349 -10.01 -20.91 25.20
CA GLY A 349 -11.13 -21.04 26.14
C GLY A 349 -11.67 -19.69 26.60
N ASP A 350 -10.78 -18.74 26.91
CA ASP A 350 -11.11 -17.38 27.32
C ASP A 350 -11.85 -16.58 26.23
N LEU A 351 -11.46 -16.73 24.96
CA LEU A 351 -12.14 -16.12 23.82
C LEU A 351 -13.54 -16.71 23.62
N LEU A 352 -13.67 -18.03 23.69
CA LEU A 352 -14.96 -18.73 23.57
C LEU A 352 -15.93 -18.36 24.70
N ALA A 353 -15.46 -18.34 25.95
CA ALA A 353 -16.27 -17.97 27.12
C ALA A 353 -16.81 -16.52 27.04
N LYS A 354 -16.07 -15.62 26.38
CA LYS A 354 -16.47 -14.22 26.13
C LYS A 354 -17.34 -14.05 24.86
N GLY A 355 -17.65 -15.14 24.16
CA GLY A 355 -18.46 -15.12 22.93
C GLY A 355 -17.73 -14.54 21.71
N TYR A 356 -16.40 -14.54 21.71
CA TYR A 356 -15.58 -14.03 20.62
C TYR A 356 -15.35 -15.09 19.54
N LYS A 357 -15.27 -14.65 18.28
CA LYS A 357 -14.95 -15.51 17.14
C LYS A 357 -13.44 -15.68 17.00
N ILE A 358 -13.02 -16.82 16.45
CA ILE A 358 -11.62 -17.14 16.22
C ILE A 358 -11.35 -17.20 14.71
N GLY A 359 -10.26 -16.56 14.30
CA GLY A 359 -9.75 -16.61 12.93
C GLY A 359 -8.24 -16.82 12.91
N THR A 360 -7.70 -16.96 11.70
CA THR A 360 -6.26 -17.08 11.46
C THR A 360 -5.81 -16.07 10.41
N GLU A 361 -4.53 -15.75 10.44
CA GLU A 361 -3.86 -15.01 9.37
C GLU A 361 -2.45 -15.56 9.16
N TYR A 362 -1.94 -15.44 7.94
CA TYR A 362 -0.60 -15.92 7.58
C TYR A 362 0.17 -14.89 6.74
N ALA A 363 1.51 -14.96 6.78
CA ALA A 363 2.38 -14.05 6.07
C ALA A 363 3.75 -14.67 5.75
N ASP A 364 4.14 -14.63 4.47
CA ASP A 364 5.52 -14.80 4.05
C ASP A 364 6.47 -13.80 4.75
N VAL A 365 7.78 -14.11 4.73
CA VAL A 365 8.82 -13.30 5.41
C VAL A 365 8.82 -11.82 4.98
N ARG A 366 8.46 -11.52 3.72
CA ARG A 366 8.40 -10.14 3.21
C ARG A 366 7.15 -9.41 3.70
N ARG A 367 6.00 -10.09 3.73
CA ARG A 367 4.71 -9.59 4.24
C ARG A 367 4.74 -9.33 5.74
N PHE A 368 5.29 -10.26 6.52
CA PHE A 368 5.49 -10.07 7.95
C PHE A 368 6.30 -8.81 8.27
N ARG A 369 7.41 -8.58 7.53
CA ARG A 369 8.27 -7.38 7.65
C ARG A 369 7.56 -6.06 7.29
N THR A 370 6.46 -6.09 6.55
CA THR A 370 5.65 -4.89 6.26
C THR A 370 4.36 -4.81 7.08
N GLY A 371 4.08 -5.79 7.93
CA GLY A 371 2.81 -5.90 8.67
C GLY A 371 1.62 -6.24 7.76
N SER A 372 1.87 -6.71 6.53
CA SER A 372 0.83 -7.25 5.65
C SER A 372 0.55 -8.69 6.06
N TRP A 373 -0.73 -9.05 6.20
CA TRP A 373 -1.17 -10.40 6.50
C TRP A 373 -2.24 -10.82 5.48
N ARG A 374 -2.28 -12.11 5.16
CA ARG A 374 -3.38 -12.72 4.40
C ARG A 374 -4.38 -13.32 5.38
N GLY A 375 -5.67 -13.16 5.09
CA GLY A 375 -6.74 -13.78 5.88
C GLY A 375 -6.71 -15.30 5.67
N GLY A 376 -6.67 -16.05 6.78
CA GLY A 376 -6.88 -17.49 6.79
C GLY A 376 -8.37 -17.85 6.92
N PRO A 377 -8.71 -19.15 6.83
CA PRO A 377 -10.08 -19.60 6.99
C PRO A 377 -10.64 -19.29 8.38
N SER A 378 -11.92 -18.95 8.42
CA SER A 378 -12.66 -18.73 9.67
C SER A 378 -12.85 -20.03 10.43
N ILE A 379 -12.46 -20.08 11.71
CA ILE A 379 -12.58 -21.29 12.52
C ILE A 379 -13.91 -21.30 13.26
N SER A 380 -14.81 -22.18 12.83
CA SER A 380 -16.04 -22.53 13.56
C SER A 380 -15.81 -23.80 14.39
N GLY A 381 -16.14 -23.72 15.68
CA GLY A 381 -16.01 -24.81 16.64
C GLY A 381 -16.51 -24.37 18.02
N SER A 382 -17.02 -25.29 18.83
CA SER A 382 -17.54 -25.01 20.18
C SER A 382 -16.60 -25.45 21.30
N GLY A 383 -15.57 -26.25 21.00
CA GLY A 383 -14.63 -26.79 21.98
C GLY A 383 -13.18 -26.44 21.66
N VAL A 384 -12.38 -26.20 22.71
CA VAL A 384 -10.96 -25.83 22.62
C VAL A 384 -10.15 -26.85 21.80
N ALA A 385 -10.39 -28.15 22.00
CA ALA A 385 -9.68 -29.22 21.29
C ALA A 385 -9.93 -29.24 19.77
N ASP A 386 -11.17 -28.99 19.34
CA ASP A 386 -11.55 -28.89 17.92
C ASP A 386 -10.88 -27.68 17.24
N ILE A 387 -10.81 -26.54 17.95
CA ILE A 387 -10.13 -25.34 17.48
C ILE A 387 -8.61 -25.55 17.40
N LEU A 388 -8.00 -26.19 18.40
CA LEU A 388 -6.57 -26.54 18.37
C LEU A 388 -6.24 -27.45 17.18
N SER A 389 -7.06 -28.48 16.91
CA SER A 389 -6.89 -29.36 15.73
C SER A 389 -6.96 -28.60 14.40
N LYS A 390 -7.90 -27.65 14.28
CA LYS A 390 -8.03 -26.78 13.09
C LYS A 390 -6.86 -25.81 12.94
N LEU A 391 -6.34 -25.26 14.04
CA LEU A 391 -5.12 -24.44 14.03
C LEU A 391 -3.89 -25.27 13.64
N ASP A 392 -3.79 -26.52 14.11
CA ASP A 392 -2.75 -27.50 13.72
C ASP A 392 -2.77 -27.79 12.21
N ALA A 393 -3.97 -27.95 11.62
CA ALA A 393 -4.12 -28.13 10.17
C ALA A 393 -3.66 -26.88 9.38
N ILE A 394 -4.14 -25.69 9.74
CA ILE A 394 -3.80 -24.42 9.06
C ILE A 394 -2.30 -24.11 9.20
N ALA A 395 -1.72 -24.35 10.38
CA ALA A 395 -0.28 -24.22 10.58
C ALA A 395 0.52 -25.21 9.69
N SER A 396 0.01 -26.42 9.47
CA SER A 396 0.64 -27.39 8.56
C SER A 396 0.50 -27.03 7.08
N GLU A 397 -0.59 -26.38 6.67
CA GLU A 397 -0.80 -25.86 5.31
C GLU A 397 0.16 -24.71 4.98
N HIS A 398 0.51 -23.89 5.99
CA HIS A 398 1.37 -22.71 5.87
C HIS A 398 2.80 -22.92 6.43
N GLN A 399 3.39 -24.11 6.24
CA GLN A 399 4.78 -24.36 6.63
C GLN A 399 5.74 -23.38 5.93
N GLY A 400 6.70 -22.84 6.69
CA GLY A 400 7.63 -21.81 6.19
C GLY A 400 7.07 -20.38 6.18
N GLU A 401 5.82 -20.16 6.60
CA GLU A 401 5.24 -18.82 6.81
C GLU A 401 5.02 -18.50 8.29
N TYR A 402 4.86 -17.22 8.61
CA TYR A 402 4.30 -16.82 9.90
C TYR A 402 2.80 -17.12 9.91
N VAL A 403 2.27 -17.76 10.95
CA VAL A 403 0.83 -17.94 11.16
C VAL A 403 0.45 -17.37 12.52
N ARG A 404 -0.65 -16.63 12.58
CA ARG A 404 -1.19 -16.06 13.83
C ARG A 404 -2.66 -16.35 14.03
N LEU A 405 -3.00 -16.56 15.30
CA LEU A 405 -4.35 -16.61 15.83
C LEU A 405 -4.89 -15.18 15.98
N ILE A 406 -6.14 -14.93 15.59
CA ILE A 406 -6.84 -13.67 15.87
C ILE A 406 -8.17 -13.91 16.60
N GLY A 407 -8.38 -13.16 17.68
CA GLY A 407 -9.65 -13.09 18.40
C GLY A 407 -10.47 -11.90 17.90
N ILE A 408 -11.75 -12.10 17.59
CA ILE A 408 -12.65 -11.09 17.01
C ILE A 408 -13.89 -10.93 17.89
N ASP A 409 -14.12 -9.71 18.39
CA ASP A 409 -15.34 -9.33 19.08
C ASP A 409 -16.46 -9.05 18.05
N PRO A 410 -17.49 -9.90 17.93
CA PRO A 410 -18.51 -9.75 16.90
C PRO A 410 -19.48 -8.60 17.20
N LYS A 411 -19.58 -8.14 18.45
CA LYS A 411 -20.46 -7.03 18.85
C LYS A 411 -19.81 -5.69 18.52
N ASN A 412 -18.53 -5.54 18.87
CA ASN A 412 -17.78 -4.29 18.67
C ASN A 412 -16.97 -4.25 17.36
N LYS A 413 -17.06 -5.29 16.51
CA LYS A 413 -16.37 -5.41 15.20
C LYS A 413 -14.86 -5.11 15.26
N ARG A 414 -14.19 -5.55 16.34
CA ARG A 414 -12.76 -5.28 16.59
C ARG A 414 -11.98 -6.55 16.91
N ARG A 415 -10.66 -6.49 16.72
CA ARG A 415 -9.74 -7.53 17.19
C ARG A 415 -9.50 -7.38 18.69
N VAL A 416 -9.38 -8.51 19.38
CA VAL A 416 -9.15 -8.60 20.84
C VAL A 416 -7.94 -9.46 21.21
N LEU A 417 -7.40 -10.23 20.27
CA LEU A 417 -6.15 -10.98 20.39
C LEU A 417 -5.46 -11.04 19.02
N GLU A 418 -4.14 -10.94 18.98
CA GLU A 418 -3.29 -11.31 17.83
C GLU A 418 -2.04 -12.05 18.37
N GLU A 419 -1.97 -13.36 18.19
CA GLU A 419 -0.93 -14.23 18.79
C GLU A 419 -0.22 -15.06 17.71
N ILE A 420 1.11 -15.04 17.65
CA ILE A 420 1.86 -15.79 16.61
C ILE A 420 2.04 -17.24 17.05
N ILE A 421 1.40 -18.16 16.34
CA ILE A 421 1.41 -19.60 16.63
C ILE A 421 2.45 -20.38 15.81
N GLN A 422 2.89 -19.82 14.67
CA GLN A 422 3.96 -20.37 13.83
C GLN A 422 4.85 -19.28 13.24
N ARG A 423 6.11 -19.62 13.03
CA ARG A 423 7.11 -18.84 12.31
C ARG A 423 7.71 -19.68 11.16
N PRO A 424 8.43 -19.06 10.21
CA PRO A 424 9.09 -19.77 9.12
C PRO A 424 10.10 -20.85 9.53
N ASP A 425 10.71 -20.71 10.71
CA ASP A 425 11.67 -21.61 11.33
C ASP A 425 11.03 -22.71 12.19
N GLY A 426 9.70 -22.67 12.40
CA GLY A 426 8.96 -23.68 13.15
C GLY A 426 7.81 -23.12 13.98
N ARG A 427 7.15 -23.98 14.74
CA ARG A 427 6.03 -23.59 15.63
C ARG A 427 6.54 -22.94 16.90
N VAL A 428 5.79 -21.95 17.41
CA VAL A 428 6.19 -21.17 18.57
C VAL A 428 5.72 -21.86 19.85
N ALA A 429 6.66 -22.24 20.72
CA ALA A 429 6.33 -22.59 22.10
C ALA A 429 6.13 -21.29 22.90
N THR A 430 4.95 -21.09 23.49
CA THR A 430 4.66 -19.95 24.37
C THR A 430 4.62 -20.34 25.84
N LYS A 431 4.79 -19.35 26.73
CA LYS A 431 5.16 -19.53 28.15
C LYS A 431 4.22 -20.48 28.90
N ALA A 432 4.79 -21.53 29.50
CA ALA A 432 4.09 -22.35 30.49
C ALA A 432 3.74 -21.52 31.74
N GLY A 433 2.62 -21.87 32.39
CA GLY A 433 2.12 -21.19 33.58
C GLY A 433 3.05 -21.27 34.79
N THR A 434 2.86 -20.33 35.71
CA THR A 434 3.68 -20.10 36.91
C THR A 434 3.90 -21.36 37.77
N ALA A 435 5.17 -21.74 37.97
CA ALA A 435 5.62 -22.56 39.08
C ALA A 435 6.72 -21.81 39.85
N LYS A 436 6.60 -21.74 41.17
CA LYS A 436 7.63 -21.14 42.05
C LYS A 436 8.88 -22.02 42.06
N VAL A 437 10.02 -21.49 41.62
CA VAL A 437 11.35 -21.95 42.07
C VAL A 437 12.20 -20.73 42.39
N SER A 438 12.70 -20.68 43.62
CA SER A 438 13.61 -19.66 44.11
C SER A 438 15.06 -20.13 43.94
N THR A 439 15.84 -19.44 43.10
CA THR A 439 17.30 -19.55 43.17
C THR A 439 17.96 -18.22 42.85
N SER A 440 18.84 -17.78 43.73
CA SER A 440 19.66 -16.57 43.61
C SER A 440 20.81 -16.77 42.62
N VAL A 441 21.02 -15.81 41.71
CA VAL A 441 22.30 -15.63 41.00
C VAL A 441 22.70 -14.16 41.09
N THR A 442 23.95 -13.95 41.48
CA THR A 442 24.50 -12.64 41.90
C THR A 442 24.93 -11.79 40.69
N THR A 443 24.97 -10.47 40.92
CA THR A 443 25.13 -9.41 39.92
C THR A 443 26.56 -9.13 39.43
N ALA A 444 26.70 -8.82 38.13
CA ALA A 444 27.47 -7.70 37.56
C ALA A 444 27.05 -7.55 36.07
N SER A 445 26.84 -6.37 35.47
CA SER A 445 27.08 -4.99 35.90
C SER A 445 26.13 -3.99 35.20
N GLY A 446 25.63 -2.99 35.95
CA GLY A 446 25.25 -1.66 35.42
C GLY A 446 24.09 -1.53 34.42
N SER A 447 22.83 -1.54 34.89
CA SER A 447 21.75 -0.80 34.21
C SER A 447 20.97 0.06 35.20
N ALA A 448 20.68 1.31 34.83
CA ALA A 448 19.93 2.24 35.67
C ALA A 448 18.42 1.87 35.66
N SER A 449 17.78 1.86 36.83
CA SER A 449 16.34 1.61 36.94
C SER A 449 15.54 2.88 36.66
N ILE A 450 14.37 2.75 36.04
CA ILE A 450 13.43 3.86 35.84
C ILE A 450 12.94 4.40 37.20
N ALA A 451 12.85 3.55 38.22
CA ALA A 451 12.64 3.98 39.61
C ALA A 451 13.66 5.00 40.14
N SER A 452 14.90 5.02 39.61
CA SER A 452 15.94 5.99 40.01
C SER A 452 15.93 7.30 39.22
N SER A 453 15.08 7.41 38.19
CA SER A 453 15.20 8.43 37.13
C SER A 453 14.58 9.80 37.43
N GLY A 454 13.91 10.01 38.58
CA GLY A 454 13.25 11.30 38.89
C GLY A 454 11.85 11.50 38.25
N LEU A 455 11.42 10.62 37.33
CA LEU A 455 10.06 10.60 36.75
C LEU A 455 8.91 10.59 37.77
N GLY A 456 9.18 10.25 39.03
CA GLY A 456 8.18 10.20 40.10
C GLY A 456 7.43 11.52 40.30
N GLY A 457 8.09 12.67 40.10
CA GLY A 457 7.44 13.98 40.17
C GLY A 457 6.40 14.17 39.06
N GLN A 458 6.79 13.96 37.80
CA GLN A 458 5.89 14.07 36.64
C GLN A 458 4.72 13.07 36.72
N ILE A 459 4.97 11.84 37.17
CA ILE A 459 3.93 10.82 37.39
C ILE A 459 2.95 11.27 38.49
N GLY A 460 3.45 11.81 39.61
CA GLY A 460 2.63 12.37 40.67
C GLY A 460 1.73 13.52 40.18
N ASP A 461 2.30 14.42 39.40
CA ASP A 461 1.61 15.56 38.79
C ASP A 461 0.49 15.16 37.82
N LEU A 462 0.73 14.13 36.99
CA LEU A 462 -0.29 13.57 36.10
C LEU A 462 -1.44 12.94 36.90
N LEU A 463 -1.12 12.16 37.93
CA LEU A 463 -2.12 11.52 38.80
C LEU A 463 -2.95 12.55 39.58
N ALA A 464 -2.32 13.58 40.15
CA ALA A 464 -2.98 14.66 40.89
C ALA A 464 -3.96 15.46 40.01
N LYS A 465 -3.65 15.61 38.71
CA LYS A 465 -4.53 16.26 37.71
C LYS A 465 -5.62 15.31 37.16
N GLY A 466 -5.68 14.06 37.63
CA GLY A 466 -6.66 13.05 37.22
C GLY A 466 -6.40 12.46 35.83
N TYR A 467 -5.16 12.56 35.34
CA TYR A 467 -4.77 12.03 34.03
C TYR A 467 -4.37 10.56 34.12
N LYS A 468 -4.63 9.83 33.02
CA LYS A 468 -4.23 8.42 32.90
C LYS A 468 -2.83 8.31 32.33
N ILE A 469 -2.13 7.23 32.70
CA ILE A 469 -0.79 6.93 32.22
C ILE A 469 -0.82 5.74 31.27
N GLY A 470 -0.20 5.89 30.11
CA GLY A 470 0.01 4.85 29.12
C GLY A 470 1.47 4.75 28.70
N THR A 471 1.79 3.72 27.93
CA THR A 471 3.10 3.52 27.32
C THR A 471 2.97 3.32 25.82
N GLU A 472 4.02 3.64 25.09
CA GLU A 472 4.19 3.32 23.68
C GLU A 472 5.63 2.86 23.42
N TYR A 473 5.82 1.95 22.46
CA TYR A 473 7.14 1.44 22.10
C TYR A 473 7.34 1.40 20.57
N ALA A 474 8.60 1.46 20.13
CA ALA A 474 8.95 1.49 18.71
C ALA A 474 10.35 0.91 18.46
N ASP A 475 10.43 -0.03 17.51
CA ASP A 475 11.69 -0.42 16.87
C ASP A 475 12.37 0.80 16.18
N VAL A 476 13.68 0.68 15.89
CA VAL A 476 14.49 1.76 15.30
C VAL A 476 13.90 2.32 13.99
N ARG A 477 13.22 1.49 13.20
CA ARG A 477 12.60 1.91 11.94
C ARG A 477 11.30 2.67 12.19
N ARG A 478 10.48 2.20 13.13
CA ARG A 478 9.22 2.82 13.56
C ARG A 478 9.44 4.18 14.21
N PHE A 479 10.44 4.29 15.08
CA PHE A 479 10.84 5.55 15.69
C PHE A 479 11.19 6.61 14.63
N ARG A 480 12.01 6.23 13.62
CA ARG A 480 12.39 7.10 12.48
C ARG A 480 11.22 7.55 11.61
N THR A 481 10.05 6.89 11.68
CA THR A 481 8.84 7.28 10.95
C THR A 481 7.74 7.85 11.85
N GLY A 482 8.02 8.10 13.14
CA GLY A 482 7.02 8.56 14.12
C GLY A 482 5.89 7.55 14.36
N SER A 483 6.07 6.29 13.98
CA SER A 483 5.11 5.21 14.22
C SER A 483 5.40 4.60 15.57
N TRP A 484 4.38 4.47 16.42
CA TRP A 484 4.50 3.87 17.74
C TRP A 484 3.47 2.76 17.91
N ARG A 485 3.83 1.70 18.64
CA ARG A 485 2.91 0.65 19.08
C ARG A 485 2.41 0.99 20.48
N VAL A 486 1.11 0.86 20.70
CA VAL A 486 0.50 1.06 22.02
C VAL A 486 0.98 -0.05 22.97
N GLY A 487 1.57 0.36 24.09
CA GLY A 487 2.02 -0.53 25.16
C GLY A 487 0.91 -0.84 26.17
N PRO A 488 1.19 -1.66 27.20
CA PRO A 488 0.22 -2.02 28.22
C PRO A 488 -0.35 -0.79 28.94
N SER A 489 -1.66 -0.81 29.20
CA SER A 489 -2.33 0.23 29.97
C SER A 489 -1.93 0.12 31.45
N ILE A 490 -1.30 1.16 32.00
CA ILE A 490 -0.86 1.14 33.39
C ILE A 490 -2.01 1.62 34.29
N SER A 491 -2.55 0.69 35.07
CA SER A 491 -3.48 0.99 36.17
C SER A 491 -2.75 0.88 37.52
N GLY A 492 -2.87 1.91 38.33
CA GLY A 492 -2.25 2.04 39.65
C GLY A 492 -2.60 3.38 40.28
N SER A 493 -2.64 3.46 41.61
CA SER A 493 -2.97 4.68 42.36
C SER A 493 -1.75 5.36 42.99
N GLY A 494 -0.59 4.70 43.02
CA GLY A 494 0.64 5.19 43.64
C GLY A 494 1.79 5.30 42.65
N VAL A 495 2.59 6.37 42.79
CA VAL A 495 3.76 6.66 41.93
C VAL A 495 4.75 5.49 41.86
N ALA A 496 5.05 4.85 42.99
CA ALA A 496 5.99 3.73 43.07
C ALA A 496 5.53 2.47 42.30
N ASP A 497 4.22 2.18 42.33
CA ASP A 497 3.62 1.06 41.57
C ASP A 497 3.68 1.32 40.06
N ILE A 498 3.44 2.56 39.64
CA ILE A 498 3.58 2.97 38.22
C ILE A 498 5.05 2.91 37.78
N LEU A 499 6.00 3.40 38.58
CA LEU A 499 7.43 3.31 38.27
C LEU A 499 7.90 1.86 38.11
N SER A 500 7.46 0.95 39.00
CA SER A 500 7.75 -0.49 38.90
C SER A 500 7.20 -1.10 37.61
N LYS A 501 5.96 -0.75 37.23
CA LYS A 501 5.33 -1.19 35.97
C LYS A 501 6.03 -0.62 34.73
N LEU A 502 6.51 0.62 34.78
CA LEU A 502 7.33 1.20 33.70
C LEU A 502 8.68 0.50 33.57
N ASP A 503 9.35 0.18 34.68
CA ASP A 503 10.60 -0.60 34.69
C ASP A 503 10.40 -2.00 34.09
N ALA A 504 9.28 -2.66 34.38
CA ALA A 504 8.92 -3.95 33.80
C ALA A 504 8.69 -3.86 32.28
N ILE A 505 7.88 -2.91 31.81
CA ILE A 505 7.59 -2.70 30.37
C ILE A 505 8.87 -2.33 29.61
N ALA A 506 9.71 -1.46 30.16
CA ALA A 506 11.00 -1.12 29.57
C ALA A 506 11.91 -2.35 29.46
N SER A 507 11.91 -3.23 30.47
CA SER A 507 12.68 -4.48 30.46
C SER A 507 12.11 -5.55 29.51
N GLU A 508 10.81 -5.52 29.21
CA GLU A 508 10.18 -6.36 28.18
C GLU A 508 10.53 -5.90 26.75
N HIS A 509 10.76 -4.59 26.56
CA HIS A 509 11.09 -3.94 25.28
C HIS A 509 12.57 -3.55 25.14
N GLN A 510 13.50 -4.36 25.66
CA GLN A 510 14.94 -4.12 25.51
C GLN A 510 15.34 -4.04 24.02
N GLY A 511 16.16 -3.04 23.67
CA GLY A 511 16.56 -2.78 22.28
C GLY A 511 15.54 -1.96 21.46
N GLU A 512 14.40 -1.57 22.04
CA GLU A 512 13.41 -0.66 21.43
C GLU A 512 13.36 0.70 22.15
N TYR A 513 12.83 1.71 21.47
CA TYR A 513 12.42 2.95 22.12
C TYR A 513 11.14 2.70 22.92
N VAL A 514 11.07 3.18 24.17
CA VAL A 514 9.85 3.17 24.99
C VAL A 514 9.58 4.57 25.50
N ARG A 515 8.31 5.00 25.47
CA ARG A 515 7.86 6.30 25.95
C ARG A 515 6.66 6.23 26.89
N LEU A 516 6.67 7.09 27.89
CA LEU A 516 5.58 7.43 28.79
C LEU A 516 4.60 8.37 28.08
N ILE A 517 3.30 8.19 28.31
CA ILE A 517 2.25 9.08 27.79
C ILE A 517 1.26 9.45 28.89
N GLY A 518 1.06 10.76 29.08
CA GLY A 518 -0.04 11.30 29.88
C GLY A 518 -1.28 11.52 29.01
N ILE A 519 -2.45 11.06 29.46
CA ILE A 519 -3.72 11.13 28.74
C ILE A 519 -4.77 11.86 29.60
N ASP A 520 -5.32 12.97 29.10
CA ASP A 520 -6.46 13.66 29.69
C ASP A 520 -7.76 12.93 29.30
N PRO A 521 -8.43 12.23 30.25
CA PRO A 521 -9.62 11.44 29.92
C PRO A 521 -10.87 12.30 29.67
N LYS A 522 -10.88 13.57 30.11
CA LYS A 522 -12.00 14.49 29.90
C LYS A 522 -11.95 15.09 28.50
N ASN A 523 -10.77 15.58 28.11
CA ASN A 523 -10.56 16.24 26.81
C ASN A 523 -10.07 15.30 25.70
N LYS A 524 -9.90 14.00 25.99
CA LYS A 524 -9.48 12.94 25.04
C LYS A 524 -8.19 13.27 24.27
N ARG A 525 -7.23 13.92 24.94
CA ARG A 525 -5.95 14.37 24.35
C ARG A 525 -4.74 13.86 25.13
N ARG A 526 -3.59 13.81 24.47
CA ARG A 526 -2.30 13.59 25.13
C ARG A 526 -1.84 14.90 25.79
N VAL A 527 -1.19 14.77 26.95
CA VAL A 527 -0.67 15.90 27.75
C VAL A 527 0.81 15.76 28.12
N LEU A 528 1.40 14.58 27.90
CA LEU A 528 2.83 14.30 28.02
C LEU A 528 3.19 13.21 27.00
N GLU A 529 4.34 13.32 26.35
CA GLU A 529 5.00 12.23 25.61
C GLU A 529 6.51 12.29 25.92
N GLU A 530 7.07 11.28 26.59
CA GLU A 530 8.44 11.33 27.10
C GLU A 530 9.17 10.00 26.93
N ILE A 531 10.35 10.00 26.30
CA ILE A 531 11.12 8.79 26.02
C ILE A 531 11.86 8.34 27.28
N ILE A 532 11.49 7.17 27.80
CA ILE A 532 12.05 6.57 29.03
C ILE A 532 13.08 5.46 28.74
N GLN A 533 13.10 4.94 27.51
CA GLN A 533 14.10 3.99 27.04
C GLN A 533 14.43 4.22 25.56
N ARG A 534 15.67 3.96 25.19
CA ARG A 534 16.19 3.89 23.82
C ARG A 534 16.85 2.50 23.60
N PRO A 535 17.13 2.12 22.34
CA PRO A 535 17.78 0.85 22.02
C PRO A 535 19.14 0.60 22.70
N ASP A 536 19.85 1.68 23.05
CA ASP A 536 21.14 1.70 23.76
C ASP A 536 21.01 1.70 25.29
N GLY A 537 19.82 1.90 25.85
CA GLY A 537 19.57 1.81 27.29
C GLY A 537 18.40 2.65 27.81
N LYS A 538 18.14 2.55 29.12
CA LYS A 538 17.18 3.41 29.83
C LYS A 538 17.70 4.85 29.88
N VAL A 539 16.82 5.81 29.65
CA VAL A 539 17.18 7.23 29.55
C VAL A 539 16.72 7.95 30.82
N ALA A 540 17.57 8.82 31.37
CA ALA A 540 17.13 9.76 32.39
C ALA A 540 16.25 10.87 31.74
N PRO A 541 15.11 11.24 32.32
CA PRO A 541 14.26 12.31 31.81
C PRO A 541 14.98 13.66 31.82
N THR A 542 14.61 14.52 30.88
CA THR A 542 15.04 15.92 30.88
C THR A 542 14.26 16.71 31.92
N ALA A 543 14.90 16.99 33.06
CA ALA A 543 14.32 17.80 34.12
C ALA A 543 13.87 19.18 33.58
N SER A 544 12.64 19.58 33.91
CA SER A 544 12.14 20.94 33.65
C SER A 544 11.41 21.49 34.87
N ALA A 545 11.57 22.81 35.08
CA ALA A 545 11.05 23.64 36.17
C ALA A 545 11.75 23.52 37.56
N SER A 546 12.88 24.21 37.71
CA SER A 546 13.29 24.80 39.00
C SER A 546 12.66 26.20 39.16
N ALA A 547 12.17 26.48 40.37
CA ALA A 547 11.55 27.75 40.76
C ALA A 547 12.61 28.87 40.97
N PRO A 548 12.23 30.17 41.12
CA PRO A 548 13.15 31.28 40.90
C PRO A 548 14.15 31.48 42.04
N ALA A 549 15.39 31.79 41.68
CA ALA A 549 16.44 32.26 42.58
C ALA A 549 17.00 33.62 42.11
N SER A 550 17.42 34.44 43.05
CA SER A 550 17.68 35.87 42.88
C SER A 550 19.04 36.23 42.28
N THR A 551 19.03 37.24 41.40
CA THR A 551 20.10 38.23 41.16
C THR A 551 21.57 37.83 41.33
N SER A 552 22.30 37.71 40.21
CA SER A 552 23.60 38.39 40.04
C SER A 552 24.01 38.53 38.56
N ARG A 553 24.72 39.63 38.28
CA ARG A 553 25.52 39.99 37.08
C ARG A 553 26.91 40.40 37.64
N PRO A 554 28.02 40.54 36.87
CA PRO A 554 28.21 40.45 35.42
C PRO A 554 28.89 39.10 35.05
N SER A 555 29.64 38.81 33.96
CA SER A 555 30.31 39.58 32.90
C SER A 555 30.28 38.86 31.53
N ALA A 556 30.86 39.47 30.49
CA ALA A 556 30.85 38.97 29.11
C ALA A 556 32.01 38.03 28.75
N ALA A 557 31.72 37.06 27.87
CA ALA A 557 32.67 36.50 26.92
C ALA A 557 31.95 36.34 25.56
N THR A 558 32.51 36.95 24.51
CA THR A 558 31.83 37.14 23.23
C THR A 558 32.07 35.99 22.26
N VAL A 559 31.00 35.34 21.80
CA VAL A 559 30.96 34.59 20.53
C VAL A 559 29.63 34.94 19.83
N SER A 560 29.71 35.30 18.55
CA SER A 560 28.62 35.99 17.82
C SER A 560 27.39 35.12 17.57
N SER A 561 26.22 35.57 18.06
CA SER A 561 24.91 35.19 17.53
C SER A 561 24.40 36.24 16.54
N GLY A 562 23.82 35.80 15.43
CA GLY A 562 23.15 36.69 14.49
C GLY A 562 21.88 37.25 15.13
N LYS A 563 21.78 38.59 15.22
CA LYS A 563 20.54 39.23 15.68
C LYS A 563 19.41 38.97 14.69
N LEU A 564 18.22 38.65 15.23
CA LEU A 564 16.94 38.81 14.53
C LEU A 564 16.89 40.18 13.83
N ASP A 565 16.58 40.18 12.54
CA ASP A 565 16.49 41.39 11.74
C ASP A 565 15.32 42.29 12.20
N ASN A 566 15.46 43.60 12.03
CA ASN A 566 14.47 44.59 12.46
C ASN A 566 13.09 44.35 11.83
N GLY A 567 13.04 43.83 10.59
CA GLY A 567 11.78 43.48 9.91
C GLY A 567 10.94 42.44 10.66
N VAL A 568 11.57 41.47 11.35
CA VAL A 568 10.84 40.46 12.14
C VAL A 568 10.13 41.11 13.34
N ALA A 569 10.78 42.08 13.98
CA ALA A 569 10.18 42.84 15.07
C ALA A 569 8.98 43.69 14.60
N ASP A 570 9.05 44.25 13.39
CA ASP A 570 7.95 45.01 12.77
C ASP A 570 6.75 44.10 12.46
N HIS A 571 6.99 42.91 11.90
CA HIS A 571 5.94 41.90 11.68
C HIS A 571 5.29 41.44 12.99
N VAL A 572 6.07 41.22 14.05
CA VAL A 572 5.55 40.91 15.39
C VAL A 572 4.68 42.05 15.95
N ARG A 573 5.10 43.33 15.84
CA ARG A 573 4.23 44.48 16.22
C ARG A 573 2.94 44.49 15.41
N GLY A 574 3.02 44.28 14.10
CA GLY A 574 1.86 44.28 13.20
C GLY A 574 0.84 43.17 13.50
N LEU A 575 1.29 41.99 13.94
CA LEU A 575 0.43 40.90 14.39
C LEU A 575 -0.23 41.22 15.75
N LEU A 576 0.57 41.61 16.74
CA LEU A 576 0.08 41.89 18.09
C LEU A 576 -0.89 43.07 18.13
N ALA A 577 -0.63 44.14 17.36
CA ALA A 577 -1.52 45.31 17.26
C ALA A 577 -2.89 44.96 16.64
N LYS A 578 -2.97 43.92 15.81
CA LYS A 578 -4.23 43.38 15.25
C LYS A 578 -4.92 42.36 16.18
N GLY A 579 -4.35 42.11 17.36
CA GLY A 579 -4.86 41.13 18.32
C GLY A 579 -4.60 39.67 17.94
N TYR A 580 -3.67 39.42 17.03
CA TYR A 580 -3.28 38.07 16.62
C TYR A 580 -2.22 37.48 17.55
N LYS A 581 -2.25 36.16 17.73
CA LYS A 581 -1.21 35.44 18.47
C LYS A 581 -0.01 35.15 17.57
N VAL A 582 1.17 35.13 18.17
CA VAL A 582 2.42 34.76 17.52
C VAL A 582 2.83 33.36 17.97
N GLY A 583 3.40 32.59 17.06
CA GLY A 583 4.05 31.31 17.36
C GLY A 583 5.17 31.04 16.36
N THR A 584 5.83 29.90 16.52
CA THR A 584 6.92 29.46 15.64
C THR A 584 6.81 27.98 15.31
N GLU A 585 7.37 27.60 14.17
CA GLU A 585 7.52 26.20 13.76
C GLU A 585 8.91 25.97 13.17
N HIS A 586 9.49 24.80 13.40
CA HIS A 586 10.81 24.41 12.91
C HIS A 586 10.74 23.16 12.01
N ALA A 587 11.72 23.01 11.13
CA ALA A 587 11.82 21.87 10.23
C ALA A 587 13.28 21.60 9.81
N ASP A 588 13.71 20.36 9.99
CA ASP A 588 14.92 19.83 9.35
C ASP A 588 14.84 19.91 7.80
N ALA A 589 15.98 19.82 7.14
CA ALA A 589 16.07 19.98 5.68
C ALA A 589 15.30 18.93 4.86
N ARG A 590 14.83 17.84 5.45
CA ARG A 590 13.93 16.86 4.81
C ARG A 590 12.46 17.24 5.05
N ARG A 591 12.09 17.59 6.29
CA ARG A 591 10.75 18.06 6.67
C ARG A 591 10.33 19.28 5.87
N PHE A 592 11.24 20.27 5.75
CA PHE A 592 11.05 21.48 4.95
C PHE A 592 10.71 21.16 3.49
N ARG A 593 11.45 20.24 2.85
CA ARG A 593 11.17 19.78 1.47
C ARG A 593 9.81 19.11 1.31
N THR A 594 9.30 18.46 2.35
CA THR A 594 7.96 17.84 2.36
C THR A 594 6.85 18.76 2.87
N GLY A 595 7.14 20.03 3.18
CA GLY A 595 6.18 20.97 3.75
C GLY A 595 5.69 20.59 5.16
N SER A 596 6.39 19.69 5.85
CA SER A 596 6.08 19.26 7.21
C SER A 596 6.85 20.13 8.20
N TRP A 597 6.19 20.56 9.28
CA TRP A 597 6.78 21.43 10.30
C TRP A 597 6.38 20.92 11.69
N ASN A 598 7.26 21.10 12.67
CA ASN A 598 6.99 20.85 14.09
C ASN A 598 6.76 22.21 14.78
N SER A 599 5.76 22.33 15.64
CA SER A 599 5.53 23.57 16.38
C SER A 599 6.53 23.74 17.53
N CYS A 600 7.12 24.93 17.66
CA CYS A 600 7.91 25.34 18.82
C CYS A 600 7.01 25.49 20.07
N ALA A 601 7.64 25.71 21.24
CA ALA A 601 6.93 26.00 22.48
C ALA A 601 5.91 27.16 22.33
N PRO A 602 4.67 27.05 22.86
CA PRO A 602 3.66 28.09 22.69
C PRO A 602 4.05 29.41 23.36
N ILE A 603 4.12 30.49 22.58
CA ILE A 603 4.36 31.84 23.09
C ILE A 603 3.06 32.37 23.71
N GLN A 604 3.03 32.53 25.04
CA GLN A 604 1.83 32.94 25.79
C GLN A 604 1.86 34.40 26.27
N SER A 605 2.59 35.27 25.56
CA SER A 605 2.63 36.71 25.84
C SER A 605 2.16 37.54 24.66
N ASN A 606 1.59 38.71 24.97
CA ASN A 606 1.31 39.78 24.01
C ASN A 606 2.30 40.94 24.15
N ASN A 607 3.28 40.86 25.07
CA ASN A 607 4.35 41.83 25.21
C ASN A 607 5.44 41.53 24.17
N ILE A 608 5.75 42.49 23.31
CA ILE A 608 6.74 42.28 22.24
C ILE A 608 8.11 41.84 22.77
N SER A 609 8.59 42.37 23.88
CA SER A 609 9.93 42.02 24.40
C SER A 609 10.00 40.55 24.82
N GLU A 610 8.92 40.01 25.38
CA GLU A 610 8.80 38.60 25.77
C GLU A 610 8.59 37.69 24.54
N VAL A 611 7.80 38.14 23.56
CA VAL A 611 7.65 37.42 22.28
C VAL A 611 8.99 37.34 21.55
N MET A 612 9.73 38.44 21.42
CA MET A 612 11.05 38.47 20.78
C MET A 612 12.08 37.60 21.51
N ALA A 613 12.05 37.56 22.85
CA ALA A 613 12.90 36.67 23.65
C ALA A 613 12.55 35.19 23.41
N ALA A 614 11.27 34.85 23.30
CA ALA A 614 10.83 33.48 22.98
C ALA A 614 11.17 33.07 21.54
N LEU A 615 11.12 34.01 20.59
CA LEU A 615 11.58 33.79 19.20
C LEU A 615 13.08 33.50 19.16
N ASP A 616 13.90 34.32 19.81
CA ASP A 616 15.35 34.10 19.90
C ASP A 616 15.69 32.77 20.60
N GLY A 617 14.90 32.36 21.60
CA GLY A 617 14.97 31.03 22.21
C GLY A 617 14.76 29.89 21.19
N CYS A 618 13.63 29.89 20.47
CA CYS A 618 13.31 28.88 19.44
C CYS A 618 14.33 28.87 18.28
N LEU A 619 14.89 30.04 17.89
CA LEU A 619 15.99 30.09 16.92
C LEU A 619 17.27 29.42 17.45
N ASN A 620 17.64 29.72 18.70
CA ASN A 620 18.84 29.16 19.32
C ASN A 620 18.72 27.65 19.60
N GLU A 621 17.54 27.16 19.95
CA GLU A 621 17.24 25.74 20.16
C GLU A 621 17.30 24.92 18.85
N HIS A 622 16.92 25.53 17.72
CA HIS A 622 16.87 24.89 16.40
C HIS A 622 17.89 25.44 15.40
N ARG A 623 19.11 25.78 15.87
CA ARG A 623 20.22 26.21 15.00
C ARG A 623 20.54 25.12 13.96
N GLY A 624 20.64 25.52 12.69
CA GLY A 624 20.84 24.59 11.57
C GLY A 624 19.55 23.96 11.02
N GLU A 625 18.38 24.38 11.49
CA GLU A 625 17.07 24.04 10.90
C GLU A 625 16.38 25.27 10.31
N TYR A 626 15.38 25.03 9.45
CA TYR A 626 14.48 26.09 9.01
C TYR A 626 13.53 26.44 10.15
N VAL A 627 13.42 27.71 10.51
CA VAL A 627 12.43 28.19 11.49
C VAL A 627 11.55 29.25 10.85
N ARG A 628 10.24 29.16 11.09
CA ARG A 628 9.25 30.13 10.59
C ARG A 628 8.41 30.73 11.71
N LEU A 629 8.16 32.03 11.58
CA LEU A 629 7.17 32.80 12.32
C LEU A 629 5.77 32.48 11.79
N ILE A 630 4.81 32.28 12.69
CA ILE A 630 3.39 32.14 12.34
C ILE A 630 2.52 33.14 13.10
N GLY A 631 1.64 33.82 12.37
CA GLY A 631 0.58 34.67 12.92
C GLY A 631 -0.74 33.93 12.94
N ILE A 632 -1.49 33.99 14.05
CA ILE A 632 -2.72 33.21 14.27
C ILE A 632 -3.87 34.13 14.67
N ASP A 633 -4.91 34.16 13.83
CA ASP A 633 -6.21 34.74 14.18
C ASP A 633 -7.02 33.71 14.97
N SER A 634 -7.06 33.88 16.28
CA SER A 634 -7.77 32.99 17.21
C SER A 634 -9.30 33.11 17.13
N LYS A 635 -9.83 34.21 16.57
CA LYS A 635 -11.27 34.40 16.36
C LYS A 635 -11.73 33.69 15.09
N ALA A 636 -11.03 33.91 13.98
CA ALA A 636 -11.31 33.25 12.70
C ALA A 636 -10.70 31.84 12.57
N LYS A 637 -9.97 31.36 13.59
CA LYS A 637 -9.32 30.04 13.66
C LYS A 637 -8.42 29.72 12.45
N ARG A 638 -7.69 30.73 11.96
CA ARG A 638 -6.82 30.62 10.77
C ARG A 638 -5.44 31.22 11.00
N ARG A 639 -4.47 30.79 10.19
CA ARG A 639 -3.16 31.46 10.08
C ARG A 639 -3.29 32.71 9.21
N VAL A 640 -2.56 33.75 9.56
CA VAL A 640 -2.58 35.07 8.88
C VAL A 640 -1.19 35.54 8.45
N LEU A 641 -0.13 34.87 8.91
CA LEU A 641 1.25 35.04 8.45
C LEU A 641 1.95 33.69 8.55
N GLU A 642 2.77 33.34 7.57
CA GLU A 642 3.80 32.29 7.65
C GLU A 642 5.08 32.81 6.98
N GLU A 643 6.15 33.04 7.74
CA GLU A 643 7.38 33.66 7.24
C GLU A 643 8.61 32.92 7.75
N ILE A 644 9.55 32.56 6.86
CA ILE A 644 10.78 31.86 7.23
C ILE A 644 11.78 32.87 7.78
N ILE A 645 12.06 32.81 9.08
CA ILE A 645 12.96 33.72 9.82
C ILE A 645 14.36 33.14 10.06
N GLN A 646 14.55 31.84 9.84
CA GLN A 646 15.86 31.18 9.85
C GLN A 646 15.94 30.09 8.77
N ARG A 647 17.12 29.90 8.19
CA ARG A 647 17.48 28.80 7.31
C ARG A 647 18.76 28.12 7.84
N PRO A 648 18.97 26.81 7.56
CA PRO A 648 20.20 26.09 7.91
C PRO A 648 21.49 26.74 7.40
#